data_AF-A0A1Y3MRY7-F1
#
_entry.id   AF-A0A1Y3MRY7-F1
#
_cell.length_a   1.000
_cell.length_b   1.000
_cell.length_c   1.000
_cell.angle_alpha   90.00
_cell.angle_beta   90.00
_cell.angle_gamma   90.00
#
_symmetry.space_group_name_H-M   'P 1'
#
loop_
_entity.id
_entity.type
_entity.pdbx_description
1 polymer ?
#
loop_
_entity_poly.entity_id
_entity_poly.type
_entity_poly.pdbx_seq_one_letter_code
_entity_poly.pdbx_strand_id
1 'polypeptide(L)'
;MDISDNDSDNIPNEFICPITLDIMKEPMLMPDGHTYEKEAIKIALEKTGVSPLTRVPMCFSEGVINYALKSFIENYLENNGKGVNTNSTSIQKKVEVMKPVKVEFEELGARFISSENNMNLFKDSIWISMKPKKVKSSPPVFLICVVDISGSMGSNCCQNIENMESMYISRLDLVKHSIKTIISTLRNEDMISIIQFNQSARINVKPTVLTNKNIKDSVMDKLNTMVESGSTNIWDGIKMAIDIMKTLPLQNYQKSIMVFTDGDSNINPPRGVYPTIKDTLRGIKNNFTISTFSFGNDVGPKLLIDIAKLGNGVYGYCPDGTMVGTIFINYMANLLSTITPVVKVTLTQGDDIKKTMTIGPLYRGTRRNATFMIDKNLLDKTKITIELPYLDQEFEVPLTTESFDLQSFINKMSELEKNQKQLQVSNNKSNDEDNDGDDDEEDEYDEDEDEDEILDDEDDEEDTKVMNIDNIDTNIEVEEKDDEKTNYEETLYNNIIHNKFILTLNKILKIEDIGYNPKSNARAKKILNNFFEVLEQLKYKSKFVKGLIIDIKNPDPNHGQVDKAIEDKYFNTWGQCYLNSLLRFHQFEQCGNFKDQSLQYYASEVFKTYRNMANTIFINLPPPKAQPLTDIDSHNFYRTNNNNNNSNNNYNNNNNNNNYNYNNYNKNNNNNNNNNNNNVRMTGFLNRHGGCFNGEAIVSLSNGTKKYVRNLKKGDCLKNGAFVKCLIEQSSGDNDLSKPYMCNINGVFLTPYHPVCIHNQWYFPVDLTPAKPVTIKTWFNLVLEDPLNQKYEVEFENGIKAITLGHHRTENAVLKHPYFGTDLVLKDLEERDPQGYFNGYIYIDDFDPRQLQYDENQCCINYYKIKSNTTTSLYNNNNNNNNNNIEINEKVNTTINLTC
;
A
#
# COMPACT_ATOMS: atom_id res chain seq x y z
N MET A 1 20.22 29.65 -43.61
CA MET A 1 19.87 31.02 -43.22
C MET A 1 21.19 31.69 -42.95
N ASP A 2 21.67 32.44 -43.95
CA ASP A 2 22.91 33.20 -43.84
C ASP A 2 22.59 34.46 -43.03
N ILE A 3 23.22 34.59 -41.86
CA ILE A 3 23.14 35.78 -41.02
C ILE A 3 24.18 36.76 -41.55
N SER A 4 23.73 37.95 -41.94
CA SER A 4 24.57 39.04 -42.43
C SER A 4 25.61 39.49 -41.40
N ASP A 5 26.80 39.87 -41.88
CA ASP A 5 28.06 40.19 -41.19
C ASP A 5 28.06 41.32 -40.11
N ASN A 6 26.93 41.65 -39.48
CA ASN A 6 26.84 42.71 -38.45
C ASN A 6 26.37 42.25 -37.05
N ASP A 7 26.17 40.94 -36.80
CA ASP A 7 25.72 40.40 -35.51
C ASP A 7 26.72 39.42 -34.84
N SER A 8 27.98 39.37 -35.30
CA SER A 8 28.98 38.41 -34.80
C SER A 8 29.43 38.65 -33.35
N ASP A 9 29.14 39.81 -32.75
CA ASP A 9 29.68 40.22 -31.45
C ASP A 9 28.89 39.73 -30.22
N ASN A 10 27.79 38.99 -30.40
CA ASN A 10 26.94 38.54 -29.28
C ASN A 10 26.77 37.02 -29.15
N ILE A 11 27.44 36.20 -29.98
CA ILE A 11 27.37 34.74 -29.88
C ILE A 11 28.28 34.25 -28.75
N PRO A 12 27.76 33.53 -27.74
CA PRO A 12 28.61 32.91 -26.74
C PRO A 12 29.66 32.01 -27.39
N ASN A 13 30.94 32.20 -27.05
CA ASN A 13 32.06 31.43 -27.62
C ASN A 13 31.88 29.91 -27.47
N GLU A 14 31.14 29.47 -26.45
CA GLU A 14 30.80 28.07 -26.18
C GLU A 14 29.93 27.42 -27.28
N PHE A 15 29.23 28.22 -28.10
CA PHE A 15 28.38 27.76 -29.19
C PHE A 15 29.12 27.62 -30.52
N ILE A 16 30.32 28.18 -30.60
CA ILE A 16 31.12 28.26 -31.81
C ILE A 16 32.07 27.06 -31.87
N CYS A 17 32.05 26.35 -32.99
CA CYS A 17 32.96 25.24 -33.24
C CYS A 17 34.40 25.76 -33.39
N PRO A 18 35.38 25.21 -32.66
CA PRO A 18 36.78 25.64 -32.79
C PRO A 18 37.43 25.34 -34.15
N ILE A 19 36.85 24.43 -34.94
CA ILE A 19 37.36 24.04 -36.27
C ILE A 19 36.72 24.88 -37.38
N THR A 20 35.39 25.00 -37.37
CA THR A 20 34.66 25.70 -38.44
C THR A 20 34.50 27.19 -38.15
N LEU A 21 34.68 27.61 -36.89
CA LEU A 21 34.43 28.97 -36.40
C LEU A 21 32.99 29.46 -36.58
N ASP A 22 32.07 28.53 -36.83
CA ASP A 22 30.64 28.74 -36.96
C ASP A 22 29.88 28.11 -35.79
N ILE A 23 28.63 28.55 -35.58
CA ILE A 23 27.73 27.93 -34.59
C ILE A 23 27.55 26.43 -34.89
N MET A 24 27.79 25.59 -33.88
CA MET A 24 27.65 24.14 -33.99
C MET A 24 26.18 23.73 -34.17
N LYS A 25 25.88 22.93 -35.19
CA LYS A 25 24.59 22.27 -35.42
C LYS A 25 24.51 20.90 -34.76
N GLU A 26 25.62 20.16 -34.79
CA GLU A 26 25.75 18.88 -34.08
C GLU A 26 27.00 18.91 -33.18
N PRO A 27 26.93 19.57 -32.01
CA PRO A 27 28.05 19.63 -31.08
C PRO A 27 28.39 18.22 -30.56
N MET A 28 29.61 17.77 -30.78
CA MET A 28 30.16 16.49 -30.35
C MET A 28 31.32 16.71 -29.37
N LEU A 29 31.15 16.23 -28.14
CA LEU A 29 32.16 16.27 -27.08
C LEU A 29 33.17 15.16 -27.31
N MET A 30 34.45 15.52 -27.33
CA MET A 30 35.56 14.59 -27.51
C MET A 30 36.30 14.35 -26.17
N PRO A 31 37.10 13.26 -26.07
CA PRO A 31 37.87 12.92 -24.86
C PRO A 31 38.86 14.00 -24.36
N ASP A 32 39.22 14.97 -25.20
CA ASP A 32 40.05 16.11 -24.81
C ASP A 32 39.28 17.18 -24.01
N GLY A 33 37.99 16.95 -23.77
CA GLY A 33 37.11 17.85 -23.02
C GLY A 33 36.54 19.00 -23.86
N HIS A 34 36.82 19.04 -25.17
CA HIS A 34 36.32 20.07 -26.07
C HIS A 34 35.18 19.57 -26.94
N THR A 35 34.28 20.49 -27.30
CA THR A 35 33.14 20.20 -28.17
C THR A 35 33.36 20.82 -29.55
N TYR A 36 33.08 20.06 -30.59
CA TYR A 36 33.29 20.43 -31.99
C TYR A 36 32.03 20.15 -32.81
N GLU A 37 31.90 20.76 -33.99
CA GLU A 37 30.93 20.31 -34.98
C GLU A 37 31.30 18.90 -35.45
N LYS A 38 30.35 17.96 -35.35
CA LYS A 38 30.54 16.52 -35.58
C LYS A 38 31.22 16.21 -36.91
N GLU A 39 30.74 16.78 -38.01
CA GLU A 39 31.32 16.53 -39.34
C GLU A 39 32.73 17.15 -39.47
N ALA A 40 32.97 18.27 -38.80
CA ALA A 40 34.27 18.94 -38.85
C ALA A 40 35.35 18.16 -38.08
N ILE A 41 35.03 17.66 -36.87
CA ILE A 41 35.95 16.85 -36.09
C ILE A 41 36.20 15.48 -36.73
N LYS A 42 35.19 14.89 -37.38
CA LYS A 42 35.35 13.67 -38.16
C LYS A 42 36.41 13.82 -39.25
N ILE A 43 36.29 14.86 -40.08
CA ILE A 43 37.24 15.14 -41.17
C ILE A 43 38.63 15.45 -40.63
N ALA A 44 38.72 16.19 -39.51
CA ALA A 44 40.01 16.53 -38.90
C ALA A 44 40.75 15.30 -38.35
N LEU A 45 40.03 14.39 -37.69
CA LEU A 45 40.60 13.15 -37.15
C LEU A 45 40.93 12.13 -38.24
N GLU A 46 40.17 12.05 -39.34
CA GLU A 46 40.51 11.22 -40.50
C GLU A 46 41.85 11.64 -41.15
N LYS A 47 42.21 12.93 -41.07
CA LYS A 47 43.47 13.45 -41.63
C LYS A 47 44.66 13.38 -40.68
N THR A 48 44.44 13.59 -39.39
CA THR A 48 45.52 13.83 -38.43
C THR A 48 45.57 12.84 -37.27
N GLY A 49 44.47 12.15 -36.96
CA GLY A 49 44.36 11.18 -35.86
C GLY A 49 44.53 11.78 -34.45
N VAL A 50 44.55 13.10 -34.32
CA VAL A 50 44.80 13.82 -33.06
C VAL A 50 43.83 15.00 -32.91
N SER A 51 43.54 15.40 -31.68
CA SER A 51 42.71 16.57 -31.36
C SER A 51 43.24 17.82 -32.08
N PRO A 52 42.38 18.57 -32.80
CA PRO A 52 42.77 19.81 -33.45
C PRO A 52 43.24 20.92 -32.50
N LEU A 53 42.79 20.91 -31.23
CA LEU A 53 43.17 21.91 -30.23
C LEU A 53 44.33 21.46 -29.34
N THR A 54 44.27 20.24 -28.81
CA THR A 54 45.22 19.76 -27.80
C THR A 54 46.34 18.90 -28.39
N ARG A 55 46.21 18.47 -29.65
CA ARG A 55 47.10 17.54 -30.36
C ARG A 55 47.26 16.17 -29.69
N VAL A 56 46.36 15.82 -28.78
CA VAL A 56 46.32 14.51 -28.14
C VAL A 56 45.69 13.48 -29.09
N PRO A 57 46.24 12.26 -29.24
CA PRO A 57 45.62 11.21 -30.04
C PRO A 57 44.21 10.86 -29.58
N MET A 58 43.27 10.76 -30.51
CA MET A 58 41.87 10.38 -30.24
C MET A 58 41.19 9.86 -31.49
N CYS A 59 40.17 9.02 -31.31
CA CYS A 59 39.38 8.45 -32.40
C CYS A 59 37.98 9.07 -32.45
N PHE A 60 37.43 9.22 -33.66
CA PHE A 60 36.07 9.73 -33.85
C PHE A 60 35.00 8.90 -33.13
N SER A 61 35.22 7.58 -32.98
CA SER A 61 34.31 6.68 -32.27
C SER A 61 34.20 6.95 -30.75
N GLU A 62 35.12 7.73 -30.19
CA GLU A 62 35.12 8.09 -28.76
C GLU A 62 34.30 9.36 -28.48
N GLY A 63 33.84 10.05 -29.53
CA GLY A 63 33.02 11.25 -29.41
C GLY A 63 31.56 10.95 -29.09
N VAL A 64 30.96 11.77 -28.22
CA VAL A 64 29.54 11.69 -27.85
C VAL A 64 28.84 12.99 -28.21
N ILE A 65 27.65 12.91 -28.80
CA ILE A 65 26.86 14.11 -29.11
C ILE A 65 26.46 14.82 -27.81
N ASN A 66 26.80 16.10 -27.70
CA ASN A 66 26.48 16.94 -26.56
C ASN A 66 25.07 17.54 -26.72
N TYR A 67 24.05 16.72 -26.43
CA TYR A 67 22.64 17.12 -26.58
C TYR A 67 22.24 18.33 -25.72
N ALA A 68 22.91 18.53 -24.58
CA ALA A 68 22.68 19.70 -23.73
C ALA A 68 23.13 20.98 -24.42
N LEU A 69 24.36 21.00 -24.97
CA LEU A 69 24.86 22.14 -25.73
C LEU A 69 24.06 22.35 -27.01
N LYS A 70 23.68 21.28 -27.71
CA LYS A 70 22.80 21.35 -28.89
C LYS A 70 21.49 22.05 -28.56
N SER A 71 20.84 21.67 -27.46
CA SER A 71 19.61 22.31 -27.01
C SER A 71 19.82 23.79 -26.63
N PHE A 72 20.94 24.15 -26.00
CA PHE A 72 21.25 25.55 -25.71
C PHE A 72 21.48 26.39 -26.97
N ILE A 73 22.20 25.85 -27.95
CA ILE A 73 22.42 26.51 -29.24
C ILE A 73 21.11 26.68 -30.01
N GLU A 74 20.27 25.66 -30.06
CA GLU A 74 18.95 25.72 -30.70
C GLU A 74 18.07 26.79 -30.04
N ASN A 75 18.01 26.83 -28.71
CA ASN A 75 17.29 27.88 -27.97
C ASN A 75 17.86 29.29 -28.24
N TYR A 76 19.18 29.43 -28.33
CA TYR A 76 19.84 30.71 -28.61
C TYR A 76 19.52 31.23 -30.03
N LEU A 77 19.56 30.34 -31.03
CA LEU A 77 19.18 30.68 -32.41
C LEU A 77 17.70 31.04 -32.54
N GLU A 78 16.81 30.33 -31.82
CA GLU A 78 15.38 30.65 -31.79
C GLU A 78 15.08 32.01 -31.14
N ASN A 79 15.84 32.39 -30.11
CA ASN A 79 15.67 33.65 -29.40
C ASN A 79 16.23 34.86 -30.17
N ASN A 80 17.36 34.69 -30.88
CA ASN A 80 17.99 35.79 -31.63
C ASN A 80 17.44 35.97 -33.05
N GLY A 81 16.68 35.01 -33.57
CA GLY A 81 15.93 35.16 -34.83
C GLY A 81 14.65 36.00 -34.72
N LYS A 82 14.30 36.51 -33.52
CA LYS A 82 13.08 37.29 -33.27
C LYS A 82 13.43 38.62 -32.59
N GLY A 83 13.40 39.69 -33.39
CA GLY A 83 13.52 41.07 -32.91
C GLY A 83 12.56 41.38 -31.76
N VAL A 84 13.13 42.05 -30.76
CA VAL A 84 12.57 42.42 -29.45
C VAL A 84 11.13 42.94 -29.53
N ASN A 85 10.23 42.28 -28.80
CA ASN A 85 9.19 43.00 -28.06
C ASN A 85 8.81 42.23 -26.78
N THR A 86 8.94 42.94 -25.67
CA THR A 86 8.60 42.52 -24.31
C THR A 86 7.15 42.04 -24.24
N ASN A 87 6.94 40.74 -24.01
CA ASN A 87 5.80 40.20 -23.27
C ASN A 87 6.06 38.73 -22.91
N SER A 88 5.85 38.45 -21.64
CA SER A 88 5.99 37.17 -20.97
C SER A 88 5.03 36.12 -21.56
N THR A 89 5.44 35.28 -22.52
CA THR A 89 4.86 33.93 -22.75
C THR A 89 5.63 33.19 -23.85
N SER A 90 6.04 31.95 -23.60
CA SER A 90 5.47 30.75 -24.27
C SER A 90 6.37 29.51 -24.11
N ILE A 91 6.09 28.73 -23.06
CA ILE A 91 6.23 27.26 -23.12
C ILE A 91 5.11 26.79 -24.05
N GLN A 92 5.40 26.66 -25.35
CA GLN A 92 4.49 26.02 -26.31
C GLN A 92 5.30 25.27 -27.38
N LYS A 93 5.85 24.11 -27.00
CA LYS A 93 5.74 22.95 -27.90
C LYS A 93 4.40 22.31 -27.56
N LYS A 94 3.51 22.24 -28.56
CA LYS A 94 2.12 21.75 -28.52
C LYS A 94 1.84 20.74 -27.40
N VAL A 95 1.44 21.23 -26.22
CA VAL A 95 0.34 20.60 -25.51
C VAL A 95 -0.86 21.00 -26.37
N GLU A 96 -1.45 20.06 -27.09
CA GLU A 96 -2.79 20.29 -27.61
C GLU A 96 -3.60 20.82 -26.44
N VAL A 97 -4.16 22.02 -26.58
CA VAL A 97 -5.05 22.58 -25.57
C VAL A 97 -6.22 21.61 -25.50
N MET A 98 -6.16 20.63 -24.60
CA MET A 98 -7.27 19.74 -24.32
C MET A 98 -8.47 20.65 -24.07
N LYS A 99 -9.56 20.39 -24.78
CA LYS A 99 -10.78 21.16 -24.56
C LYS A 99 -11.14 21.08 -23.07
N PRO A 100 -11.61 22.17 -22.45
CA PRO A 100 -12.03 22.13 -21.05
C PRO A 100 -13.01 20.97 -20.87
N VAL A 101 -12.72 20.10 -19.89
CA VAL A 101 -13.54 18.92 -19.61
C VAL A 101 -14.90 19.43 -19.15
N LYS A 102 -15.91 19.26 -20.01
CA LYS A 102 -17.29 19.59 -19.68
C LYS A 102 -17.95 18.36 -19.08
N VAL A 103 -18.26 18.42 -17.79
CA VAL A 103 -19.03 17.38 -17.12
C VAL A 103 -20.51 17.55 -17.47
N GLU A 104 -21.14 16.42 -17.75
CA GLU A 104 -22.58 16.28 -17.86
C GLU A 104 -23.01 15.14 -16.94
N PHE A 105 -24.28 15.13 -16.52
CA PHE A 105 -24.82 14.10 -15.66
C PHE A 105 -25.74 13.18 -16.46
N GLU A 106 -25.58 11.87 -16.25
CA GLU A 106 -26.55 10.86 -16.67
C GLU A 106 -27.79 10.95 -15.77
N GLU A 107 -27.55 11.12 -14.48
CA GLU A 107 -28.58 11.28 -13.46
C GLU A 107 -28.23 12.45 -12.56
N LEU A 108 -29.20 13.35 -12.35
CA LEU A 108 -29.07 14.48 -11.42
C LEU A 108 -30.42 14.75 -10.79
N GLY A 109 -30.56 14.47 -9.49
CA GLY A 109 -31.87 14.50 -8.84
C GLY A 109 -31.84 14.78 -7.34
N ALA A 110 -32.72 15.71 -6.96
CA ALA A 110 -33.32 16.01 -5.67
C ALA A 110 -34.43 15.07 -5.22
N ARG A 111 -34.38 14.41 -4.05
CA ARG A 111 -35.54 13.67 -3.51
C ARG A 111 -35.79 14.02 -2.04
N PHE A 112 -37.04 14.36 -1.69
CA PHE A 112 -37.45 14.61 -0.31
C PHE A 112 -37.66 13.31 0.47
N ILE A 113 -37.32 13.32 1.76
CA ILE A 113 -37.47 12.21 2.69
C ILE A 113 -38.29 12.73 3.88
N SER A 114 -39.52 12.22 4.01
CA SER A 114 -40.49 12.71 4.98
C SER A 114 -40.30 12.13 6.38
N SER A 115 -40.12 10.82 6.50
CA SER A 115 -39.84 10.14 7.77
C SER A 115 -39.23 8.77 7.54
N GLU A 116 -38.12 8.48 8.22
CA GLU A 116 -37.60 7.13 8.37
C GLU A 116 -37.93 6.64 9.79
N ASN A 117 -38.87 5.71 9.91
CA ASN A 117 -39.47 5.33 11.19
C ASN A 117 -38.54 4.53 12.13
N ASN A 118 -37.42 3.99 11.64
CA ASN A 118 -36.58 3.08 12.43
C ASN A 118 -35.31 3.72 13.00
N MET A 119 -34.68 4.69 12.33
CA MET A 119 -33.39 5.25 12.76
C MET A 119 -33.42 6.74 13.16
N ASN A 120 -34.52 7.45 12.90
CA ASN A 120 -34.70 8.88 13.21
C ASN A 120 -33.57 9.80 12.67
N LEU A 121 -32.84 9.36 11.63
CA LEU A 121 -31.66 10.05 11.13
C LEU A 121 -31.98 11.15 10.12
N PHE A 122 -32.97 10.92 9.27
CA PHE A 122 -33.28 11.78 8.11
C PHE A 122 -34.76 12.11 8.01
N LYS A 123 -35.38 12.48 9.14
CA LYS A 123 -36.69 13.12 9.10
C LYS A 123 -36.56 14.48 8.43
N ASP A 124 -37.50 14.80 7.55
CA ASP A 124 -37.56 16.08 6.82
C ASP A 124 -36.22 16.45 6.19
N SER A 125 -35.72 15.59 5.30
CA SER A 125 -34.41 15.73 4.65
C SER A 125 -34.52 15.69 3.13
N ILE A 126 -33.52 16.25 2.45
CA ILE A 126 -33.37 16.13 1.00
C ILE A 126 -32.12 15.32 0.72
N TRP A 127 -32.27 14.25 -0.05
CA TRP A 127 -31.20 13.44 -0.61
C TRP A 127 -30.97 13.82 -2.07
N ILE A 128 -29.73 14.16 -2.37
CA ILE A 128 -29.25 14.57 -3.69
C ILE A 128 -28.37 13.44 -4.20
N SER A 129 -28.67 12.95 -5.39
CA SER A 129 -27.84 11.98 -6.09
C SER A 129 -27.39 12.53 -7.44
N MET A 130 -26.12 12.33 -7.76
CA MET A 130 -25.52 12.76 -9.01
C MET A 130 -24.65 11.65 -9.58
N LYS A 131 -24.90 11.29 -10.84
CA LYS A 131 -24.10 10.34 -11.62
C LYS A 131 -23.56 11.06 -12.86
N PRO A 132 -22.24 11.21 -13.00
CA PRO A 132 -21.67 11.80 -14.20
C PRO A 132 -21.95 10.89 -15.39
N LYS A 133 -22.10 11.46 -16.59
CA LYS A 133 -22.04 10.68 -17.82
C LYS A 133 -20.66 10.03 -17.94
N LYS A 134 -20.63 8.86 -18.56
CA LYS A 134 -19.40 8.14 -18.89
C LYS A 134 -18.42 9.05 -19.64
N VAL A 135 -17.16 9.03 -19.25
CA VAL A 135 -16.07 9.78 -19.88
C VAL A 135 -14.98 8.82 -20.33
N LYS A 136 -14.30 9.13 -21.42
CA LYS A 136 -13.23 8.27 -21.95
C LYS A 136 -12.00 8.24 -21.04
N SER A 137 -11.61 9.39 -20.51
CA SER A 137 -10.43 9.53 -19.66
C SER A 137 -10.63 10.60 -18.59
N SER A 138 -9.90 10.46 -17.49
CA SER A 138 -9.78 11.49 -16.46
C SER A 138 -8.77 12.57 -16.87
N PRO A 139 -8.90 13.81 -16.35
CA PRO A 139 -7.94 14.87 -16.61
C PRO A 139 -6.49 14.47 -16.25
N PRO A 140 -5.47 14.99 -16.95
CA PRO A 140 -4.08 14.86 -16.52
C PRO A 140 -3.87 15.33 -15.09
N VAL A 141 -3.00 14.66 -14.35
CA VAL A 141 -2.73 14.92 -12.94
C VAL A 141 -1.42 15.71 -12.80
N PHE A 142 -1.42 16.74 -11.95
CA PHE A 142 -0.20 17.40 -11.49
C PHE A 142 -0.03 17.19 -9.97
N LEU A 143 0.96 16.38 -9.61
CA LEU A 143 1.30 16.07 -8.22
C LEU A 143 2.50 16.87 -7.73
N ILE A 144 2.41 17.45 -6.54
CA ILE A 144 3.56 17.96 -5.80
C ILE A 144 3.75 17.12 -4.54
N CYS A 145 4.82 16.33 -4.51
CA CYS A 145 5.22 15.58 -3.32
C CYS A 145 6.09 16.48 -2.42
N VAL A 146 5.63 16.75 -1.21
CA VAL A 146 6.31 17.54 -0.18
C VAL A 146 6.84 16.55 0.86
N VAL A 147 8.14 16.31 0.85
CA VAL A 147 8.80 15.21 1.56
C VAL A 147 9.58 15.73 2.75
N ASP A 148 9.21 15.27 3.93
CA ASP A 148 9.98 15.49 5.14
C ASP A 148 11.27 14.66 5.07
N ILE A 149 12.40 15.32 5.30
CA ILE A 149 13.71 14.70 5.39
C ILE A 149 14.38 14.99 6.74
N SER A 150 13.61 15.31 7.77
CA SER A 150 14.11 15.56 9.12
C SER A 150 14.75 14.31 9.75
N GLY A 151 15.49 14.49 10.84
CA GLY A 151 16.20 13.38 11.50
C GLY A 151 15.28 12.25 11.98
N SER A 152 14.04 12.54 12.35
CA SER A 152 13.06 11.53 12.82
C SER A 152 12.59 10.60 11.70
N MET A 153 12.70 11.04 10.43
CA MET A 153 12.47 10.20 9.25
C MET A 153 13.50 9.07 9.10
N GLY A 154 14.59 9.11 9.87
CA GLY A 154 15.55 8.02 10.01
C GLY A 154 15.05 6.86 10.89
N SER A 155 13.92 7.00 11.58
CA SER A 155 13.43 5.94 12.48
C SER A 155 13.21 4.62 11.75
N ASN A 156 13.63 3.50 12.37
CA ASN A 156 13.53 2.18 11.75
C ASN A 156 12.08 1.68 11.73
N CYS A 157 11.57 1.37 10.54
CA CYS A 157 10.22 0.87 10.32
C CYS A 157 10.09 -0.66 10.43
N CYS A 158 11.20 -1.39 10.50
CA CYS A 158 11.20 -2.85 10.53
C CYS A 158 11.13 -3.44 11.95
N GLN A 159 11.20 -2.61 13.00
CA GLN A 159 11.26 -3.07 14.39
C GLN A 159 10.02 -3.84 14.85
N ASN A 160 8.85 -3.53 14.29
CA ASN A 160 7.58 -4.16 14.65
C ASN A 160 7.08 -5.12 13.56
N ILE A 161 7.93 -5.45 12.58
CA ILE A 161 7.60 -6.34 11.49
C ILE A 161 8.39 -7.63 11.68
N GLU A 162 7.66 -8.73 11.79
CA GLU A 162 8.19 -10.07 11.95
C GLU A 162 9.27 -10.40 10.90
N ASN A 163 10.33 -11.10 11.31
CA ASN A 163 11.47 -11.50 10.47
C ASN A 163 12.32 -10.35 9.88
N MET A 164 11.97 -9.10 10.16
CA MET A 164 12.66 -7.90 9.66
C MET A 164 13.34 -7.09 10.78
N GLU A 165 13.27 -7.55 12.02
CA GLU A 165 13.80 -6.81 13.19
C GLU A 165 15.32 -6.57 13.15
N SER A 166 16.07 -7.40 12.41
CA SER A 166 17.51 -7.23 12.18
C SER A 166 17.86 -6.29 11.01
N MET A 167 16.84 -5.87 10.27
CA MET A 167 16.93 -4.97 9.14
C MET A 167 16.63 -3.54 9.58
N TYR A 168 17.32 -2.61 8.94
CA TYR A 168 17.06 -1.19 9.06
C TYR A 168 16.52 -0.68 7.73
N ILE A 169 15.27 -0.21 7.76
CA ILE A 169 14.65 0.59 6.70
C ILE A 169 14.11 1.84 7.37
N SER A 170 14.58 3.01 6.93
CA SER A 170 14.11 4.28 7.48
C SER A 170 12.69 4.60 7.01
N ARG A 171 11.98 5.48 7.73
CA ARG A 171 10.71 6.07 7.24
C ARG A 171 10.92 6.77 5.89
N LEU A 172 12.05 7.46 5.73
CA LEU A 172 12.38 8.13 4.47
C LEU A 172 12.52 7.12 3.32
N ASP A 173 13.07 5.93 3.56
CA ASP A 173 13.15 4.87 2.55
C ASP A 173 11.77 4.34 2.15
N LEU A 174 10.84 4.19 3.11
CA LEU A 174 9.44 3.87 2.81
C LEU A 174 8.78 4.97 1.98
N VAL A 175 8.97 6.25 2.33
CA VAL A 175 8.44 7.39 1.56
C VAL A 175 9.00 7.42 0.15
N LYS A 176 10.32 7.24 -0.02
CA LYS A 176 10.96 7.14 -1.35
C LYS A 176 10.33 6.00 -2.15
N HIS A 177 10.09 4.85 -1.54
CA HIS A 177 9.44 3.72 -2.21
C HIS A 177 7.99 4.06 -2.60
N SER A 178 7.21 4.70 -1.73
CA SER A 178 5.86 5.18 -2.04
C SER A 178 5.86 6.13 -3.25
N ILE A 179 6.80 7.08 -3.30
CA ILE A 179 6.89 8.05 -4.39
C ILE A 179 7.35 7.37 -5.69
N LYS A 180 8.20 6.33 -5.63
CA LYS A 180 8.55 5.52 -6.82
C LYS A 180 7.33 4.80 -7.38
N THR A 181 6.44 4.29 -6.53
CA THR A 181 5.14 3.73 -6.95
C THR A 181 4.32 4.78 -7.67
N ILE A 182 4.16 5.96 -7.08
CA ILE A 182 3.44 7.09 -7.69
C ILE A 182 4.03 7.45 -9.06
N ILE A 183 5.35 7.69 -9.15
CA ILE A 183 6.04 8.04 -10.41
C ILE A 183 5.80 6.97 -11.48
N SER A 184 5.86 5.70 -11.09
CA SER A 184 5.70 4.58 -12.01
C SER A 184 4.27 4.48 -12.53
N THR A 185 3.26 4.74 -11.68
CA THR A 185 1.82 4.65 -12.01
C THR A 185 1.30 5.84 -12.83
N LEU A 186 1.93 7.02 -12.74
CA LEU A 186 1.50 8.21 -13.49
C LEU A 186 1.60 8.02 -15.02
N ARG A 187 0.66 8.60 -15.77
CA ARG A 187 0.57 8.56 -17.24
C ARG A 187 1.60 9.48 -17.90
N ASN A 188 1.76 9.37 -19.21
CA ASN A 188 2.70 10.17 -19.99
C ASN A 188 2.33 11.67 -20.05
N GLU A 189 1.05 11.99 -19.82
CA GLU A 189 0.53 13.37 -19.75
C GLU A 189 0.57 13.97 -18.34
N ASP A 190 0.80 13.14 -17.32
CA ASP A 190 0.83 13.57 -15.93
C ASP A 190 2.16 14.26 -15.59
N MET A 191 2.11 15.15 -14.60
CA MET A 191 3.23 15.98 -14.16
C MET A 191 3.52 15.74 -12.67
N ILE A 192 4.80 15.76 -12.31
CA ILE A 192 5.24 15.68 -10.92
C ILE A 192 6.26 16.77 -10.56
N SER A 193 6.21 17.25 -9.33
CA SER A 193 7.27 18.03 -8.69
C SER A 193 7.55 17.42 -7.31
N ILE A 194 8.81 17.45 -6.89
CA ILE A 194 9.23 16.93 -5.59
C ILE A 194 9.94 18.05 -4.83
N ILE A 195 9.39 18.39 -3.67
CA ILE A 195 9.94 19.33 -2.70
C ILE A 195 10.40 18.49 -1.53
N GLN A 196 11.59 18.78 -1.02
CA GLN A 196 12.04 18.25 0.26
C GLN A 196 12.11 19.38 1.28
N PHE A 197 11.87 19.08 2.55
CA PHE A 197 11.98 20.06 3.61
C PHE A 197 12.59 19.47 4.89
N ASN A 198 13.34 20.33 5.58
CA ASN A 198 13.81 20.16 6.95
C ASN A 198 13.60 21.49 7.70
N GLN A 199 14.65 22.21 8.11
CA GLN A 199 14.54 23.60 8.55
C GLN A 199 13.99 24.53 7.47
N SER A 200 14.28 24.21 6.22
CA SER A 200 13.87 24.97 5.03
C SER A 200 13.44 24.03 3.91
N ALA A 201 12.57 24.50 3.04
CA ALA A 201 12.14 23.77 1.86
C ALA A 201 13.02 24.07 0.64
N ARG A 202 13.23 23.06 -0.21
CA ARG A 202 13.86 23.22 -1.52
C ARG A 202 13.21 22.31 -2.55
N ILE A 203 13.16 22.80 -3.80
CA ILE A 203 12.68 22.02 -4.95
C ILE A 203 13.78 21.03 -5.35
N ASN A 204 13.53 19.73 -5.16
CA ASN A 204 14.41 18.67 -5.63
C ASN A 204 14.14 18.33 -7.10
N VAL A 205 12.86 18.29 -7.48
CA VAL A 205 12.40 18.06 -8.86
C VAL A 205 11.44 19.17 -9.23
N LYS A 206 11.84 20.02 -10.19
CA LYS A 206 10.97 21.03 -10.79
C LYS A 206 9.77 20.36 -11.47
N PRO A 207 8.63 21.06 -11.65
CA PRO A 207 7.48 20.51 -12.38
C PRO A 207 7.91 19.88 -13.71
N THR A 208 7.72 18.56 -13.83
CA THR A 208 8.24 17.72 -14.92
C THR A 208 7.13 16.81 -15.43
N VAL A 209 6.87 16.81 -16.74
CA VAL A 209 5.90 15.91 -17.40
C VAL A 209 6.57 14.56 -17.64
N LEU A 210 5.92 13.47 -17.24
CA LEU A 210 6.50 12.11 -17.24
C LEU A 210 6.32 11.40 -18.60
N THR A 211 6.73 12.05 -19.69
CA THR A 211 6.41 11.61 -21.06
C THR A 211 6.93 10.23 -21.47
N ASN A 212 7.91 9.68 -20.76
CA ASN A 212 8.50 8.37 -21.03
C ASN A 212 9.27 7.83 -19.81
N LYS A 213 9.68 6.56 -19.89
CA LYS A 213 10.44 5.86 -18.85
C LYS A 213 11.75 6.56 -18.47
N ASN A 214 12.53 7.07 -19.42
CA ASN A 214 13.81 7.74 -19.11
C ASN A 214 13.62 8.97 -18.21
N ILE A 215 12.52 9.72 -18.41
CA ILE A 215 12.18 10.85 -17.53
C ILE A 215 11.75 10.36 -16.16
N LYS A 216 10.91 9.31 -16.09
CA LYS A 216 10.53 8.68 -14.81
C LYS A 216 11.78 8.25 -14.02
N ASP A 217 12.72 7.57 -14.68
CA ASP A 217 13.98 7.12 -14.07
C ASP A 217 14.82 8.32 -13.58
N SER A 218 14.96 9.38 -14.37
CA SER A 218 15.67 10.60 -13.95
C SER A 218 15.05 11.28 -12.72
N VAL A 219 13.71 11.25 -12.60
CA VAL A 219 13.00 11.76 -11.42
C VAL A 219 13.25 10.84 -10.21
N MET A 220 13.24 9.52 -10.40
CA MET A 220 13.56 8.55 -9.35
C MET A 220 15.02 8.68 -8.86
N ASP A 221 15.97 8.96 -9.76
CA ASP A 221 17.37 9.19 -9.40
C ASP A 221 17.51 10.42 -8.50
N LYS A 222 16.85 11.53 -8.86
CA LYS A 222 16.81 12.72 -8.01
C LYS A 222 16.17 12.44 -6.65
N LEU A 223 15.10 11.66 -6.60
CA LEU A 223 14.47 11.24 -5.36
C LEU A 223 15.44 10.43 -4.47
N ASN A 224 16.25 9.54 -5.05
CA ASN A 224 17.22 8.74 -4.32
C ASN A 224 18.33 9.58 -3.65
N THR A 225 18.58 10.81 -4.11
CA THR A 225 19.58 11.71 -3.51
C THR A 225 19.16 12.32 -2.17
N MET A 226 17.90 12.15 -1.75
CA MET A 226 17.42 12.68 -0.47
C MET A 226 18.03 11.93 0.71
N VAL A 227 18.45 12.67 1.73
CA VAL A 227 19.08 12.13 2.94
C VAL A 227 18.52 12.87 4.15
N GLU A 228 18.42 12.17 5.29
CA GLU A 228 17.93 12.72 6.54
C GLU A 228 18.84 13.83 7.04
N SER A 229 18.25 14.95 7.47
CA SER A 229 18.98 16.05 8.07
C SER A 229 18.04 17.02 8.80
N GLY A 230 18.52 17.55 9.91
CA GLY A 230 17.91 18.72 10.53
C GLY A 230 16.58 18.48 11.25
N SER A 231 15.87 19.58 11.50
CA SER A 231 14.55 19.63 12.16
C SER A 231 13.44 19.79 11.13
N THR A 232 12.20 20.00 11.58
CA THR A 232 11.01 19.95 10.72
C THR A 232 10.29 21.30 10.61
N ASN A 233 10.11 21.80 9.38
CA ASN A 233 9.38 23.03 9.03
C ASN A 233 8.31 22.73 7.95
N ILE A 234 7.18 22.17 8.39
CA ILE A 234 6.09 21.74 7.50
C ILE A 234 5.52 22.93 6.70
N TRP A 235 5.44 24.10 7.32
CA TRP A 235 4.89 25.29 6.68
C TRP A 235 5.70 25.73 5.45
N ASP A 236 7.03 25.73 5.53
CA ASP A 236 7.87 26.18 4.41
C ASP A 236 7.72 25.24 3.19
N GLY A 237 7.62 23.93 3.43
CA GLY A 237 7.35 22.93 2.40
C GLY A 237 6.01 23.14 1.70
N ILE A 238 4.93 23.30 2.49
CA ILE A 238 3.58 23.54 1.96
C ILE A 238 3.50 24.89 1.25
N LYS A 239 4.11 25.95 1.79
CA LYS A 239 4.14 27.27 1.18
C LYS A 239 4.80 27.21 -0.20
N MET A 240 5.95 26.53 -0.33
CA MET A 240 6.63 26.36 -1.61
C MET A 240 5.76 25.61 -2.63
N ALA A 241 5.04 24.56 -2.20
CA ALA A 241 4.09 23.84 -3.06
C ALA A 241 2.94 24.74 -3.53
N ILE A 242 2.36 25.54 -2.63
CA ILE A 242 1.30 26.51 -2.96
C ILE A 242 1.82 27.56 -3.94
N ASP A 243 3.04 28.06 -3.75
CA ASP A 243 3.65 29.06 -4.63
C ASP A 243 3.85 28.48 -6.06
N ILE A 244 4.28 27.22 -6.19
CA ILE A 244 4.32 26.52 -7.48
C ILE A 244 2.93 26.41 -8.11
N MET A 245 1.92 25.97 -7.35
CA MET A 245 0.54 25.82 -7.85
C MET A 245 -0.06 27.13 -8.36
N LYS A 246 0.31 28.28 -7.78
CA LYS A 246 -0.11 29.63 -8.22
C LYS A 246 0.56 30.06 -9.53
N THR A 247 1.84 29.73 -9.70
CA THR A 247 2.64 30.21 -10.84
C THR A 247 2.33 29.47 -12.15
N LEU A 248 1.74 28.28 -12.10
CA LEU A 248 1.45 27.45 -13.26
C LEU A 248 -0.05 27.48 -13.64
N PRO A 249 -0.44 28.18 -14.73
CA PRO A 249 -1.83 28.23 -15.20
C PRO A 249 -2.23 26.95 -15.97
N LEU A 250 -2.02 25.78 -15.36
CA LEU A 250 -2.46 24.48 -15.87
C LEU A 250 -3.97 24.30 -15.55
N GLN A 251 -4.86 24.92 -16.32
CA GLN A 251 -6.30 24.88 -16.07
C GLN A 251 -6.91 23.48 -16.25
N ASN A 252 -6.31 22.65 -17.12
CA ASN A 252 -6.82 21.31 -17.45
C ASN A 252 -6.22 20.18 -16.61
N TYR A 253 -5.40 20.51 -15.60
CA TYR A 253 -4.78 19.52 -14.73
C TYR A 253 -5.57 19.40 -13.43
N GLN A 254 -5.82 18.16 -13.01
CA GLN A 254 -6.17 17.87 -11.62
C GLN A 254 -4.92 18.05 -10.76
N LYS A 255 -4.94 19.02 -9.84
CA LYS A 255 -3.78 19.37 -9.03
C LYS A 255 -3.92 18.86 -7.61
N SER A 256 -2.88 18.18 -7.09
CA SER A 256 -2.85 17.73 -5.70
C SER A 256 -1.46 17.89 -5.09
N ILE A 257 -1.41 18.36 -3.85
CA ILE A 257 -0.21 18.41 -3.01
C ILE A 257 -0.28 17.22 -2.06
N MET A 258 0.78 16.42 -1.99
CA MET A 258 0.91 15.28 -1.09
C MET A 258 2.04 15.55 -0.09
N VAL A 259 1.71 15.62 1.19
CA VAL A 259 2.69 15.88 2.26
C VAL A 259 3.03 14.57 2.97
N PHE A 260 4.31 14.21 3.03
CA PHE A 260 4.82 12.99 3.67
C PHE A 260 5.68 13.38 4.86
N THR A 261 5.30 13.00 6.08
CA THR A 261 5.97 13.41 7.32
C THR A 261 5.55 12.49 8.49
N ASP A 262 6.25 12.55 9.61
CA ASP A 262 5.82 11.98 10.89
C ASP A 262 5.14 13.01 11.82
N GLY A 263 4.83 14.21 11.31
CA GLY A 263 3.85 15.14 11.90
C GLY A 263 4.39 16.16 12.92
N ASP A 264 5.66 16.08 13.30
CA ASP A 264 6.25 16.95 14.32
C ASP A 264 6.82 18.24 13.71
N SER A 265 6.04 19.34 13.70
CA SER A 265 6.56 20.64 13.23
C SER A 265 7.30 21.41 14.34
N ASN A 266 8.64 21.51 14.24
CA ASN A 266 9.47 22.20 15.22
C ASN A 266 9.62 23.70 14.93
N ILE A 267 9.57 24.10 13.66
CA ILE A 267 9.66 25.50 13.22
C ILE A 267 8.31 25.92 12.67
N ASN A 268 7.67 26.85 13.38
CA ASN A 268 6.32 27.27 13.09
C ASN A 268 6.27 28.78 12.81
N PRO A 269 5.40 29.24 11.89
CA PRO A 269 5.18 30.67 11.70
C PRO A 269 4.60 31.28 12.99
N PRO A 270 4.72 32.61 13.21
CA PRO A 270 4.36 33.25 14.48
C PRO A 270 2.92 33.01 14.96
N ARG A 271 1.97 32.78 14.03
CA ARG A 271 0.57 32.49 14.34
C ARG A 271 0.26 30.99 14.45
N GLY A 272 1.23 30.12 14.16
CA GLY A 272 1.04 28.68 14.00
C GLY A 272 0.73 28.27 12.54
N VAL A 273 1.00 27.02 12.21
CA VAL A 273 0.91 26.49 10.83
C VAL A 273 -0.52 26.55 10.31
N TYR A 274 -1.49 26.03 11.08
CA TYR A 274 -2.90 25.99 10.69
C TYR A 274 -3.50 27.35 10.28
N PRO A 275 -3.48 28.41 11.11
CA PRO A 275 -4.07 29.69 10.73
C PRO A 275 -3.35 30.33 9.55
N THR A 276 -2.04 30.12 9.42
CA THR A 276 -1.24 30.65 8.30
C THR A 276 -1.63 30.00 6.97
N ILE A 277 -1.79 28.67 6.95
CA ILE A 277 -2.31 27.93 5.78
C ILE A 277 -3.72 28.41 5.44
N LYS A 278 -4.61 28.49 6.44
CA LYS A 278 -6.00 28.94 6.26
C LYS A 278 -6.07 30.32 5.62
N ASP A 279 -5.27 31.27 6.10
CA ASP A 279 -5.21 32.63 5.54
C ASP A 279 -4.63 32.65 4.13
N THR A 280 -3.61 31.83 3.86
CA THR A 280 -2.99 31.71 2.53
C THR A 280 -3.97 31.14 1.50
N LEU A 281 -4.78 30.15 1.88
CA LEU A 281 -5.77 29.53 1.02
C LEU A 281 -6.98 30.43 0.73
N ARG A 282 -7.37 31.34 1.65
CA ARG A 282 -8.50 32.28 1.44
C ARG A 282 -8.35 33.15 0.19
N GLY A 283 -7.12 33.49 -0.19
CA GLY A 283 -6.83 34.31 -1.37
C GLY A 283 -6.67 33.52 -2.67
N ILE A 284 -6.83 32.19 -2.64
CA ILE A 284 -6.62 31.30 -3.79
C ILE A 284 -7.99 30.79 -4.24
N LYS A 285 -8.32 30.97 -5.52
CA LYS A 285 -9.47 30.27 -6.14
C LYS A 285 -9.10 28.77 -6.08
N ASN A 286 -9.78 27.99 -5.23
CA ASN A 286 -9.47 26.59 -4.87
C ASN A 286 -9.21 25.67 -6.08
N ASN A 287 -7.97 25.64 -6.59
CA ASN A 287 -7.62 24.89 -7.80
C ASN A 287 -6.75 23.66 -7.52
N PHE A 288 -6.59 23.24 -6.25
CA PHE A 288 -5.84 22.04 -5.88
C PHE A 288 -6.28 21.48 -4.53
N THR A 289 -6.00 20.20 -4.31
CA THR A 289 -6.16 19.54 -3.01
C THR A 289 -4.84 19.46 -2.23
N ILE A 290 -4.91 19.33 -0.90
CA ILE A 290 -3.76 18.99 -0.05
C ILE A 290 -4.10 17.72 0.73
N SER A 291 -3.40 16.64 0.43
CA SER A 291 -3.46 15.36 1.16
C SER A 291 -2.20 15.20 2.00
N THR A 292 -2.33 14.58 3.17
CA THR A 292 -1.23 14.38 4.12
C THR A 292 -1.11 12.90 4.49
N PHE A 293 0.11 12.38 4.58
CA PHE A 293 0.42 10.99 4.85
C PHE A 293 1.40 10.93 6.02
N SER A 294 0.96 10.32 7.13
CA SER A 294 1.77 10.15 8.33
C SER A 294 2.46 8.79 8.35
N PHE A 295 3.73 8.75 8.74
CA PHE A 295 4.50 7.51 8.87
C PHE A 295 4.90 7.25 10.32
N GLY A 296 4.52 6.10 10.87
CA GLY A 296 4.80 5.70 12.25
C GLY A 296 3.66 5.94 13.23
N ASN A 297 3.84 5.47 14.47
CA ASN A 297 2.83 5.43 15.55
C ASN A 297 3.03 6.54 16.61
N ASP A 298 4.19 7.17 16.59
CA ASP A 298 4.65 8.26 17.44
C ASP A 298 4.28 9.65 16.89
N VAL A 299 3.45 9.70 15.85
CA VAL A 299 3.05 10.91 15.12
C VAL A 299 2.04 11.73 15.91
N GLY A 300 2.15 13.06 15.90
CA GLY A 300 1.07 13.97 16.27
C GLY A 300 0.11 14.27 15.09
N PRO A 301 -1.01 13.53 14.91
CA PRO A 301 -1.76 13.57 13.65
C PRO A 301 -2.61 14.83 13.47
N LYS A 302 -2.90 15.55 14.56
CA LYS A 302 -3.86 16.67 14.57
C LYS A 302 -3.56 17.73 13.51
N LEU A 303 -2.30 18.14 13.40
CA LEU A 303 -1.89 19.16 12.43
C LEU A 303 -2.09 18.66 10.99
N LEU A 304 -1.73 17.40 10.71
CA LEU A 304 -1.87 16.79 9.38
C LEU A 304 -3.34 16.66 8.97
N ILE A 305 -4.18 16.18 9.88
CA ILE A 305 -5.64 16.09 9.69
C ILE A 305 -6.23 17.46 9.38
N ASP A 306 -5.81 18.49 10.14
CA ASP A 306 -6.30 19.85 9.95
C ASP A 306 -5.86 20.45 8.60
N ILE A 307 -4.63 20.16 8.15
CA ILE A 307 -4.12 20.54 6.83
C ILE A 307 -4.93 19.85 5.73
N ALA A 308 -5.14 18.54 5.82
CA ALA A 308 -5.92 17.78 4.84
C ALA A 308 -7.37 18.29 4.74
N LYS A 309 -7.98 18.64 5.88
CA LYS A 309 -9.31 19.26 5.93
C LYS A 309 -9.35 20.62 5.25
N LEU A 310 -8.40 21.51 5.54
CA LEU A 310 -8.30 22.83 4.90
C LEU A 310 -8.08 22.73 3.39
N GLY A 311 -7.29 21.75 2.95
CA GLY A 311 -6.96 21.52 1.55
C GLY A 311 -7.94 20.62 0.80
N ASN A 312 -9.09 20.22 1.39
CA ASN A 312 -10.03 19.26 0.77
C ASN A 312 -9.35 17.96 0.25
N GLY A 313 -8.30 17.49 0.91
CA GLY A 313 -7.63 16.22 0.58
C GLY A 313 -7.81 15.18 1.69
N VAL A 314 -7.12 14.06 1.58
CA VAL A 314 -7.22 12.95 2.53
C VAL A 314 -6.09 12.95 3.56
N TYR A 315 -6.34 12.28 4.68
CA TYR A 315 -5.33 11.93 5.67
C TYR A 315 -5.08 10.43 5.60
N GLY A 316 -3.92 10.02 5.08
CA GLY A 316 -3.49 8.63 5.03
C GLY A 316 -2.58 8.30 6.21
N TYR A 317 -2.83 7.17 6.87
CA TYR A 317 -2.04 6.73 8.01
C TYR A 317 -1.25 5.45 7.71
N CYS A 318 0.08 5.55 7.62
CA CYS A 318 0.99 4.44 7.38
C CYS A 318 1.70 4.04 8.70
N PRO A 319 1.19 3.06 9.47
CA PRO A 319 1.86 2.61 10.70
C PRO A 319 3.24 2.01 10.43
N ASP A 320 3.38 1.25 9.35
CA ASP A 320 4.57 0.49 9.00
C ASP A 320 4.63 0.18 7.49
N GLY A 321 5.64 -0.58 7.07
CA GLY A 321 5.89 -0.94 5.68
C GLY A 321 4.77 -1.75 5.01
N THR A 322 3.95 -2.49 5.76
CA THR A 322 2.86 -3.32 5.22
C THR A 322 1.71 -2.48 4.66
N MET A 323 1.52 -1.28 5.21
CA MET A 323 0.44 -0.37 4.80
C MET A 323 0.83 0.58 3.67
N VAL A 324 2.11 0.61 3.28
CA VAL A 324 2.62 1.50 2.23
C VAL A 324 1.99 1.16 0.88
N GLY A 325 2.10 -0.09 0.43
CA GLY A 325 1.51 -0.52 -0.84
C GLY A 325 0.00 -0.26 -0.82
N THR A 326 -0.65 -0.75 0.21
CA THR A 326 -2.08 -0.61 0.45
C THR A 326 -2.61 0.82 0.29
N ILE A 327 -1.99 1.82 0.92
CA ILE A 327 -2.50 3.18 0.90
C ILE A 327 -2.22 3.87 -0.44
N PHE A 328 -1.01 3.73 -0.99
CA PHE A 328 -0.63 4.47 -2.19
C PHE A 328 -1.17 3.85 -3.48
N ILE A 329 -1.32 2.53 -3.55
CA ILE A 329 -2.02 1.84 -4.65
C ILE A 329 -3.45 2.37 -4.75
N ASN A 330 -4.19 2.32 -3.63
CA ASN A 330 -5.58 2.77 -3.59
C ASN A 330 -5.70 4.29 -3.80
N TYR A 331 -4.79 5.10 -3.24
CA TYR A 331 -4.78 6.54 -3.49
C TYR A 331 -4.58 6.87 -4.98
N MET A 332 -3.64 6.20 -5.66
CA MET A 332 -3.42 6.40 -7.09
C MET A 332 -4.62 5.97 -7.92
N ALA A 333 -5.24 4.84 -7.59
CA ALA A 333 -6.47 4.39 -8.26
C ALA A 333 -7.62 5.39 -8.09
N ASN A 334 -7.83 5.95 -6.89
CA ASN A 334 -8.82 7.01 -6.66
C ASN A 334 -8.51 8.25 -7.50
N LEU A 335 -7.24 8.66 -7.54
CA LEU A 335 -6.80 9.85 -8.24
C LEU A 335 -7.01 9.74 -9.76
N LEU A 336 -6.62 8.60 -10.35
CA LEU A 336 -6.77 8.33 -11.78
C LEU A 336 -8.23 8.09 -12.19
N SER A 337 -9.09 7.68 -11.27
CA SER A 337 -10.55 7.57 -11.50
C SER A 337 -11.31 8.88 -11.34
N THR A 338 -10.67 9.96 -10.90
CA THR A 338 -11.35 11.23 -10.56
C THR A 338 -11.66 12.06 -11.81
N ILE A 339 -12.89 12.59 -11.90
CA ILE A 339 -13.32 13.58 -12.90
C ILE A 339 -13.06 14.99 -12.37
N THR A 340 -13.50 15.27 -11.15
CA THR A 340 -13.22 16.53 -10.43
C THR A 340 -13.05 16.25 -8.95
N PRO A 341 -12.04 16.83 -8.28
CA PRO A 341 -11.69 16.48 -6.90
C PRO A 341 -12.65 17.07 -5.86
N VAL A 342 -13.42 18.11 -6.21
CA VAL A 342 -14.32 18.80 -5.27
C VAL A 342 -15.64 19.12 -5.95
N VAL A 343 -16.71 18.83 -5.23
CA VAL A 343 -18.07 19.22 -5.60
C VAL A 343 -18.68 19.99 -4.43
N LYS A 344 -19.30 21.14 -4.72
CA LYS A 344 -20.04 21.90 -3.71
C LYS A 344 -21.52 21.79 -3.99
N VAL A 345 -22.28 21.45 -2.97
CA VAL A 345 -23.73 21.36 -3.03
C VAL A 345 -24.30 22.43 -2.12
N THR A 346 -25.13 23.30 -2.68
CA THR A 346 -25.77 24.39 -1.97
C THR A 346 -27.27 24.19 -2.00
N LEU A 347 -27.89 24.21 -0.82
CA LEU A 347 -29.33 24.19 -0.64
C LEU A 347 -29.77 25.52 -0.05
N THR A 348 -30.77 26.15 -0.68
CA THR A 348 -31.40 27.38 -0.20
C THR A 348 -32.88 27.14 0.09
N GLN A 349 -33.39 27.58 1.24
CA GLN A 349 -34.81 27.56 1.57
C GLN A 349 -35.31 28.96 1.86
N GLY A 350 -36.23 29.46 1.02
CA GLY A 350 -36.66 30.86 1.09
C GLY A 350 -35.47 31.83 0.88
N ASP A 351 -35.56 33.01 1.49
CA ASP A 351 -34.54 34.06 1.32
C ASP A 351 -33.40 33.99 2.37
N ASP A 352 -33.63 33.32 3.50
CA ASP A 352 -32.75 33.43 4.68
C ASP A 352 -31.89 32.18 4.96
N ILE A 353 -32.28 31.00 4.48
CA ILE A 353 -31.59 29.75 4.81
C ILE A 353 -30.73 29.32 3.62
N LYS A 354 -29.40 29.38 3.77
CA LYS A 354 -28.43 28.83 2.82
C LYS A 354 -27.49 27.86 3.52
N LYS A 355 -27.49 26.60 3.10
CA LYS A 355 -26.59 25.54 3.58
C LYS A 355 -25.71 25.08 2.42
N THR A 356 -24.40 25.14 2.60
CA THR A 356 -23.45 24.64 1.60
C THR A 356 -22.61 23.54 2.20
N MET A 357 -22.50 22.42 1.48
CA MET A 357 -21.65 21.29 1.81
C MET A 357 -20.63 21.11 0.70
N THR A 358 -19.36 20.90 1.07
CA THR A 358 -18.36 20.42 0.12
C THR A 358 -18.30 18.91 0.25
N ILE A 359 -18.70 18.21 -0.81
CA ILE A 359 -18.55 16.75 -0.90
C ILE A 359 -17.25 16.43 -1.65
N GLY A 360 -16.72 15.22 -1.43
CA GLY A 360 -15.45 14.81 -2.03
C GLY A 360 -15.49 14.67 -3.56
N PRO A 361 -14.54 13.93 -4.15
CA PRO A 361 -14.40 13.85 -5.60
C PRO A 361 -15.59 13.19 -6.29
N LEU A 362 -15.80 13.52 -7.56
CA LEU A 362 -16.68 12.81 -8.48
C LEU A 362 -15.82 11.83 -9.29
N TYR A 363 -16.10 10.52 -9.22
CA TYR A 363 -15.35 9.51 -9.98
C TYR A 363 -16.12 8.99 -11.18
N ARG A 364 -15.37 8.44 -12.13
CA ARG A 364 -15.88 7.65 -13.26
C ARG A 364 -16.63 6.42 -12.75
N GLY A 365 -17.77 6.12 -13.38
CA GLY A 365 -18.60 4.97 -13.03
C GLY A 365 -19.19 4.98 -11.61
N THR A 366 -19.19 6.11 -10.90
CA THR A 366 -19.72 6.16 -9.52
C THR A 366 -20.73 7.28 -9.34
N ARG A 367 -21.69 7.04 -8.44
CA ARG A 367 -22.59 8.09 -7.95
C ARG A 367 -21.97 8.82 -6.79
N ARG A 368 -22.38 10.07 -6.62
CA ARG A 368 -22.11 10.84 -5.42
C ARG A 368 -23.39 11.39 -4.84
N ASN A 369 -23.43 11.44 -3.52
CA ASN A 369 -24.62 11.76 -2.78
C ASN A 369 -24.37 12.89 -1.78
N ALA A 370 -25.40 13.69 -1.52
CA ALA A 370 -25.39 14.69 -0.47
C ALA A 370 -26.75 14.73 0.22
N THR A 371 -26.75 14.91 1.54
CA THR A 371 -27.99 14.93 2.31
C THR A 371 -28.06 16.15 3.20
N PHE A 372 -29.21 16.83 3.17
CA PHE A 372 -29.48 18.03 3.96
C PHE A 372 -30.75 17.86 4.77
N MET A 373 -30.69 18.12 6.07
CA MET A 373 -31.91 18.37 6.84
C MET A 373 -32.53 19.70 6.42
N ILE A 374 -33.85 19.74 6.30
CA ILE A 374 -34.60 20.90 5.82
C ILE A 374 -35.74 21.29 6.76
N ASP A 375 -36.21 22.54 6.64
CA ASP A 375 -37.51 22.92 7.16
C ASP A 375 -38.60 22.50 6.16
N LYS A 376 -39.46 21.57 6.57
CA LYS A 376 -40.56 21.05 5.75
C LYS A 376 -41.52 22.16 5.27
N ASN A 377 -41.72 23.21 6.05
CA ASN A 377 -42.63 24.32 5.69
C ASN A 377 -42.10 25.14 4.52
N LEU A 378 -40.80 25.02 4.20
CA LEU A 378 -40.14 25.73 3.11
C LEU A 378 -39.79 24.79 1.94
N LEU A 379 -40.37 23.58 1.89
CA LEU A 379 -40.09 22.60 0.82
C LEU A 379 -40.35 23.20 -0.57
N ASP A 380 -41.49 23.86 -0.77
CA ASP A 380 -41.86 24.50 -2.04
C ASP A 380 -40.96 25.68 -2.45
N LYS A 381 -40.21 26.22 -1.48
CA LYS A 381 -39.24 27.31 -1.67
C LYS A 381 -37.79 26.82 -1.60
N THR A 382 -37.57 25.53 -1.80
CA THR A 382 -36.24 24.93 -1.75
C THR A 382 -35.61 24.89 -3.15
N LYS A 383 -34.40 25.43 -3.28
CA LYS A 383 -33.57 25.33 -4.48
C LYS A 383 -32.23 24.68 -4.15
N ILE A 384 -31.70 23.94 -5.10
CA ILE A 384 -30.47 23.17 -4.93
C ILE A 384 -29.58 23.44 -6.13
N THR A 385 -28.34 23.83 -5.86
CA THR A 385 -27.31 24.02 -6.88
C THR A 385 -26.09 23.17 -6.58
N ILE A 386 -25.48 22.65 -7.64
CA ILE A 386 -24.21 21.94 -7.60
C ILE A 386 -23.18 22.78 -8.36
N GLU A 387 -22.08 23.12 -7.71
CA GLU A 387 -20.93 23.78 -8.31
C GLU A 387 -19.77 22.77 -8.42
N LEU A 388 -19.12 22.73 -9.58
CA LEU A 388 -17.86 22.03 -9.82
C LEU A 388 -16.75 23.09 -9.93
N PRO A 389 -16.11 23.50 -8.81
CA PRO A 389 -15.30 24.72 -8.78
C PRO A 389 -14.06 24.66 -9.69
N TYR A 390 -13.55 23.45 -9.92
CA TYR A 390 -12.37 23.20 -10.76
C TYR A 390 -12.68 23.33 -12.25
N LEU A 391 -13.93 23.09 -12.63
CA LEU A 391 -14.39 23.11 -14.02
C LEU A 391 -15.17 24.40 -14.33
N ASP A 392 -15.42 25.25 -13.32
CA ASP A 392 -16.23 26.46 -13.41
C ASP A 392 -17.64 26.16 -13.98
N GLN A 393 -18.23 25.03 -13.55
CA GLN A 393 -19.57 24.60 -13.95
C GLN A 393 -20.54 24.66 -12.78
N GLU A 394 -21.77 25.08 -13.05
CA GLU A 394 -22.87 25.12 -12.08
C GLU A 394 -24.12 24.47 -12.68
N PHE A 395 -24.86 23.73 -11.86
CA PHE A 395 -26.04 22.98 -12.24
C PHE A 395 -27.17 23.21 -11.24
N GLU A 396 -28.37 23.50 -11.72
CA GLU A 396 -29.58 23.46 -10.89
C GLU A 396 -30.08 22.01 -10.79
N VAL A 397 -30.41 21.57 -9.59
CA VAL A 397 -30.83 20.19 -9.33
C VAL A 397 -32.35 20.14 -9.17
N PRO A 398 -33.06 19.34 -9.99
CA PRO A 398 -34.51 19.22 -9.91
C PRO A 398 -34.91 18.48 -8.63
N LEU A 399 -35.92 18.99 -7.90
CA LEU A 399 -36.41 18.41 -6.65
C LEU A 399 -37.75 17.67 -6.86
N THR A 400 -37.76 16.38 -6.52
CA THR A 400 -38.95 15.55 -6.38
C THR A 400 -39.40 15.52 -4.92
N THR A 401 -40.66 15.90 -4.68
CA THR A 401 -41.25 15.98 -3.32
C THR A 401 -41.90 14.67 -2.87
N GLU A 402 -42.03 13.68 -3.75
CA GLU A 402 -42.48 12.33 -3.40
C GLU A 402 -41.42 11.62 -2.56
N SER A 403 -41.82 11.12 -1.40
CA SER A 403 -40.94 10.41 -0.46
C SER A 403 -40.78 8.96 -0.90
N PHE A 404 -39.56 8.43 -0.78
CA PHE A 404 -39.33 6.99 -0.94
C PHE A 404 -40.01 6.19 0.17
N ASP A 405 -40.52 5.01 -0.20
CA ASP A 405 -40.92 3.98 0.76
C ASP A 405 -39.74 3.02 1.01
N LEU A 406 -38.78 3.49 1.82
CA LEU A 406 -37.63 2.69 2.22
C LEU A 406 -38.04 1.46 3.04
N GLN A 407 -39.19 1.51 3.72
CA GLN A 407 -39.64 0.42 4.58
C GLN A 407 -40.12 -0.78 3.76
N SER A 408 -40.86 -0.52 2.68
CA SER A 408 -41.25 -1.57 1.72
C SER A 408 -40.03 -2.25 1.12
N PHE A 409 -39.00 -1.48 0.74
CA PHE A 409 -37.72 -2.02 0.25
C PHE A 409 -37.04 -2.92 1.29
N ILE A 410 -36.85 -2.43 2.53
CA ILE A 410 -36.19 -3.20 3.61
C ILE A 410 -36.94 -4.50 3.89
N ASN A 411 -38.28 -4.46 3.97
CA ASN A 411 -39.08 -5.66 4.22
C ASN A 411 -38.91 -6.68 3.07
N LYS A 412 -38.98 -6.21 1.81
CA LYS A 412 -38.80 -7.05 0.64
C LYS A 412 -37.43 -7.72 0.62
N MET A 413 -36.35 -6.99 0.89
CA MET A 413 -34.99 -7.56 0.89
C MET A 413 -34.78 -8.54 2.05
N SER A 414 -35.32 -8.23 3.23
CA SER A 414 -35.28 -9.13 4.38
C SER A 414 -36.00 -10.46 4.11
N GLU A 415 -37.14 -10.43 3.40
CA GLU A 415 -37.83 -11.64 2.95
C GLU A 415 -37.02 -12.43 1.91
N LEU A 416 -36.36 -11.74 0.97
CA LEU A 416 -35.49 -12.38 -0.02
C LEU A 416 -34.30 -13.09 0.62
N GLU A 417 -33.60 -12.45 1.57
CA GLU A 417 -32.49 -13.08 2.31
C GLU A 417 -32.95 -14.32 3.08
N LYS A 418 -34.12 -14.26 3.74
CA LYS A 418 -34.69 -15.42 4.44
C LYS A 418 -34.98 -16.57 3.48
N ASN A 419 -35.55 -16.28 2.31
CA ASN A 419 -35.85 -17.30 1.30
C ASN A 419 -34.57 -17.90 0.72
N GLN A 420 -33.52 -17.10 0.50
CA GLN A 420 -32.21 -17.60 0.03
C GLN A 420 -31.56 -18.52 1.07
N LYS A 421 -31.55 -18.14 2.35
CA LYS A 421 -31.08 -19.00 3.44
C LYS A 421 -31.87 -20.30 3.52
N GLN A 422 -33.21 -20.25 3.41
CA GLN A 422 -34.05 -21.44 3.40
C GLN A 422 -33.78 -22.35 2.20
N LEU A 423 -33.51 -21.79 1.02
CA LEU A 423 -33.17 -22.55 -0.19
C LEU A 423 -31.81 -23.24 -0.07
N GLN A 424 -30.80 -22.58 0.51
CA GLN A 424 -29.49 -23.18 0.82
C GLN A 424 -29.63 -24.33 1.83
N VAL A 425 -30.43 -24.14 2.88
CA VAL A 425 -30.72 -25.20 3.88
C VAL A 425 -31.51 -26.37 3.26
N SER A 426 -32.45 -26.12 2.34
CA SER A 426 -33.19 -27.19 1.65
C SER A 426 -32.35 -27.97 0.64
N ASN A 427 -31.40 -27.32 -0.04
CA ASN A 427 -30.45 -27.98 -0.93
C ASN A 427 -29.44 -28.85 -0.16
N ASN A 428 -29.11 -28.45 1.07
CA ASN A 428 -28.29 -29.27 1.97
C ASN A 428 -29.09 -30.46 2.55
N LYS A 429 -30.40 -30.30 2.82
CA LYS A 429 -31.28 -31.40 3.28
C LYS A 429 -31.67 -32.41 2.19
N SER A 430 -31.66 -32.04 0.91
CA SER A 430 -31.93 -32.98 -0.19
C SER A 430 -30.77 -33.93 -0.52
N ASN A 431 -29.62 -33.77 0.13
CA ASN A 431 -28.47 -34.69 0.00
C ASN A 431 -28.39 -35.74 1.13
N ASP A 432 -29.30 -35.69 2.12
CA ASP A 432 -29.31 -36.57 3.29
C ASP A 432 -30.60 -37.41 3.41
N GLU A 433 -31.34 -37.64 2.31
CA GLU A 433 -32.40 -38.67 2.27
C GLU A 433 -31.81 -40.01 1.83
N ASP A 434 -31.02 -40.64 2.70
CA ASP A 434 -30.79 -42.09 2.75
C ASP A 434 -30.17 -42.46 4.12
N ASN A 435 -30.97 -42.39 5.19
CA ASN A 435 -30.96 -43.36 6.30
C ASN A 435 -32.07 -43.07 7.31
N ASP A 436 -33.02 -43.99 7.40
CA ASP A 436 -34.06 -44.07 8.43
C ASP A 436 -33.46 -44.28 9.84
N GLY A 437 -34.09 -43.69 10.87
CA GLY A 437 -33.95 -44.14 12.25
C GLY A 437 -34.29 -43.12 13.33
N ASP A 438 -35.57 -43.11 13.71
CA ASP A 438 -36.20 -42.77 15.01
C ASP A 438 -35.46 -41.99 16.13
N ASP A 439 -36.28 -41.07 16.68
CA ASP A 439 -36.42 -40.65 18.10
C ASP A 439 -35.94 -39.25 18.54
N ASP A 440 -36.98 -38.51 18.95
CA ASP A 440 -37.14 -37.52 20.01
C ASP A 440 -36.64 -36.06 19.87
N GLU A 441 -37.65 -35.18 19.98
CA GLU A 441 -37.60 -33.73 20.16
C GLU A 441 -36.80 -33.35 21.42
N GLU A 442 -35.91 -32.36 21.30
CA GLU A 442 -35.74 -31.32 22.33
C GLU A 442 -35.24 -30.02 21.66
N ASP A 443 -36.04 -28.96 21.83
CA ASP A 443 -35.76 -27.59 21.41
C ASP A 443 -34.55 -27.04 22.19
N GLU A 444 -33.47 -26.67 21.50
CA GLU A 444 -32.48 -25.73 22.04
C GLU A 444 -32.10 -24.70 20.97
N TYR A 445 -32.03 -23.45 21.40
CA TYR A 445 -31.83 -22.27 20.55
C TYR A 445 -30.44 -22.32 19.90
N ASP A 446 -30.37 -22.57 18.59
CA ASP A 446 -29.15 -22.33 17.81
C ASP A 446 -28.88 -20.82 17.77
N GLU A 447 -27.87 -20.40 18.56
CA GLU A 447 -27.20 -19.12 18.36
C GLU A 447 -26.54 -19.14 16.98
N ASP A 448 -26.83 -18.09 16.20
CA ASP A 448 -26.37 -17.87 14.83
C ASP A 448 -24.83 -18.01 14.68
N GLU A 449 -24.33 -19.22 14.43
CA GLU A 449 -23.03 -19.47 13.80
C GLU A 449 -23.21 -19.55 12.28
N ASP A 450 -23.65 -18.45 11.67
CA ASP A 450 -23.55 -18.30 10.22
C ASP A 450 -22.28 -17.49 9.91
N GLU A 451 -21.37 -18.17 9.22
CA GLU A 451 -20.10 -17.70 8.67
C GLU A 451 -20.16 -16.22 8.23
N ASP A 452 -19.27 -15.41 8.83
CA ASP A 452 -18.88 -14.10 8.31
C ASP A 452 -18.29 -14.32 6.90
N GLU A 453 -19.17 -14.37 5.90
CA GLU A 453 -18.82 -14.37 4.48
C GLU A 453 -18.12 -13.02 4.21
N ILE A 454 -16.79 -13.06 4.34
CA ILE A 454 -15.91 -11.97 3.91
C ILE A 454 -16.30 -11.67 2.48
N LEU A 455 -16.50 -10.38 2.21
CA LEU A 455 -17.06 -9.86 0.98
C LEU A 455 -16.06 -9.96 -0.19
N ASP A 456 -15.56 -11.15 -0.44
CA ASP A 456 -14.73 -11.49 -1.58
C ASP A 456 -15.68 -11.61 -2.79
N ASP A 457 -15.66 -10.59 -3.66
CA ASP A 457 -16.39 -10.63 -4.92
C ASP A 457 -15.81 -11.78 -5.76
N GLU A 458 -16.59 -12.82 -6.03
CA GLU A 458 -16.29 -14.00 -6.86
C GLU A 458 -15.96 -13.70 -8.36
N ASP A 459 -15.60 -12.47 -8.72
CA ASP A 459 -15.44 -12.05 -10.13
C ASP A 459 -14.00 -11.67 -10.55
N ASP A 460 -12.98 -11.84 -9.69
CA ASP A 460 -11.59 -11.45 -10.00
C ASP A 460 -10.72 -12.64 -10.53
N GLU A 461 -11.34 -13.69 -11.11
CA GLU A 461 -10.64 -14.79 -11.82
C GLU A 461 -10.06 -14.38 -13.20
N GLU A 462 -9.17 -13.38 -13.24
CA GLU A 462 -8.24 -13.22 -14.39
C GLU A 462 -6.78 -13.32 -13.95
N ASP A 463 -6.20 -14.49 -14.21
CA ASP A 463 -4.78 -14.83 -14.28
C ASP A 463 -3.80 -13.64 -14.17
N THR A 464 -3.29 -13.36 -12.95
CA THR A 464 -2.09 -12.54 -12.76
C THR A 464 -0.85 -13.26 -13.32
N LYS A 465 -0.66 -13.19 -14.64
CA LYS A 465 0.66 -13.33 -15.26
C LYS A 465 1.52 -12.17 -14.74
N VAL A 466 2.65 -12.50 -14.11
CA VAL A 466 3.67 -11.51 -13.74
C VAL A 466 4.18 -10.83 -15.02
N MET A 467 3.64 -9.65 -15.33
CA MET A 467 4.14 -8.82 -16.41
C MET A 467 5.40 -8.08 -15.91
N ASN A 468 6.45 -8.04 -16.73
CA ASN A 468 7.60 -7.17 -16.48
C ASN A 468 7.13 -5.69 -16.47
N ILE A 469 7.65 -4.86 -15.56
CA ILE A 469 7.32 -3.41 -15.47
C ILE A 469 7.44 -2.72 -16.84
N ASP A 470 8.39 -3.15 -17.67
CA ASP A 470 8.63 -2.61 -19.01
C ASP A 470 7.43 -2.79 -19.97
N ASN A 471 6.51 -3.71 -19.66
CA ASN A 471 5.37 -4.06 -20.48
C ASN A 471 4.04 -3.51 -19.95
N ILE A 472 4.03 -2.79 -18.82
CA ILE A 472 2.80 -2.22 -18.26
C ILE A 472 2.54 -0.86 -18.92
N ASP A 473 1.51 -0.78 -19.75
CA ASP A 473 1.09 0.51 -20.32
C ASP A 473 0.24 1.29 -19.32
N THR A 474 0.84 2.32 -18.73
CA THR A 474 0.14 3.23 -17.80
C THR A 474 -0.92 4.10 -18.47
N ASN A 475 -0.94 4.18 -19.80
CA ASN A 475 -1.86 5.03 -20.56
C ASN A 475 -3.07 4.25 -21.10
N ILE A 476 -3.34 3.06 -20.53
CA ILE A 476 -4.50 2.25 -20.89
C ILE A 476 -5.80 3.08 -20.82
N GLU A 477 -6.58 3.03 -21.90
CA GLU A 477 -7.95 3.54 -21.89
C GLU A 477 -8.82 2.56 -21.10
N VAL A 478 -9.21 2.93 -19.89
CA VAL A 478 -10.10 2.13 -19.05
C VAL A 478 -11.54 2.43 -19.44
N GLU A 479 -12.26 1.47 -20.01
CA GLU A 479 -13.66 1.63 -20.41
C GLU A 479 -14.62 1.53 -19.21
N GLU A 480 -15.70 2.31 -19.23
CA GLU A 480 -16.79 2.22 -18.25
C GLU A 480 -17.85 1.22 -18.72
N LYS A 481 -17.91 0.04 -18.08
CA LYS A 481 -18.96 -0.98 -18.32
C LYS A 481 -20.36 -0.40 -18.07
N ASP A 482 -21.39 -0.97 -18.70
CA ASP A 482 -22.78 -0.61 -18.42
C ASP A 482 -23.16 -1.15 -17.04
N ASP A 483 -23.75 -0.27 -16.22
CA ASP A 483 -24.15 -0.63 -14.85
C ASP A 483 -25.36 -1.55 -14.88
N GLU A 484 -25.42 -2.47 -13.91
CA GLU A 484 -26.67 -3.12 -13.56
C GLU A 484 -27.73 -2.11 -13.11
N LYS A 485 -28.99 -2.54 -13.16
CA LYS A 485 -30.12 -1.69 -12.76
C LYS A 485 -29.95 -1.25 -11.31
N THR A 486 -29.67 0.04 -11.14
CA THR A 486 -29.39 0.60 -9.82
C THR A 486 -30.64 0.56 -8.93
N ASN A 487 -30.45 0.05 -7.72
CA ASN A 487 -31.43 0.11 -6.65
C ASN A 487 -31.26 1.43 -5.86
N TYR A 488 -32.08 2.42 -6.17
CA TYR A 488 -32.01 3.74 -5.54
C TYR A 488 -32.33 3.67 -4.04
N GLU A 489 -33.24 2.77 -3.66
CA GLU A 489 -33.64 2.50 -2.28
C GLU A 489 -32.46 1.96 -1.47
N GLU A 490 -31.71 1.00 -2.03
CA GLU A 490 -30.50 0.47 -1.38
C GLU A 490 -29.40 1.53 -1.27
N THR A 491 -29.21 2.32 -2.33
CA THR A 491 -28.22 3.42 -2.32
C THR A 491 -28.54 4.44 -1.21
N LEU A 492 -29.82 4.81 -1.09
CA LEU A 492 -30.28 5.69 -0.03
C LEU A 492 -30.10 5.05 1.35
N TYR A 493 -30.49 3.78 1.52
CA TYR A 493 -30.30 3.02 2.75
C TYR A 493 -28.85 3.02 3.23
N ASN A 494 -27.91 2.69 2.34
CA ASN A 494 -26.48 2.68 2.64
C ASN A 494 -25.96 4.07 2.98
N ASN A 495 -26.42 5.12 2.27
CA ASN A 495 -26.03 6.50 2.55
C ASN A 495 -26.51 6.98 3.94
N ILE A 496 -27.69 6.54 4.38
CA ILE A 496 -28.24 6.85 5.71
C ILE A 496 -27.32 6.30 6.81
N ILE A 497 -26.97 5.01 6.69
CA ILE A 497 -26.12 4.31 7.65
C ILE A 497 -24.70 4.88 7.63
N HIS A 498 -24.16 5.14 6.43
CA HIS A 498 -22.86 5.75 6.24
C HIS A 498 -22.75 7.11 6.97
N ASN A 499 -23.74 7.99 6.80
CA ASN A 499 -23.77 9.28 7.48
C ASN A 499 -23.86 9.13 9.01
N LYS A 500 -24.61 8.14 9.52
CA LYS A 500 -24.64 7.83 10.95
C LYS A 500 -23.26 7.44 11.46
N PHE A 501 -22.55 6.58 10.73
CA PHE A 501 -21.21 6.14 11.08
C PHE A 501 -20.23 7.33 11.15
N ILE A 502 -20.23 8.20 10.14
CA ILE A 502 -19.46 9.45 10.13
C ILE A 502 -19.78 10.29 11.38
N LEU A 503 -21.05 10.45 11.74
CA LEU A 503 -21.45 11.21 12.92
C LEU A 503 -21.01 10.54 14.23
N THR A 504 -21.04 9.21 14.30
CA THR A 504 -20.56 8.41 15.44
C THR A 504 -19.07 8.61 15.66
N LEU A 505 -18.25 8.40 14.62
CA LEU A 505 -16.79 8.62 14.70
C LEU A 505 -16.45 10.07 15.06
N ASN A 506 -17.13 11.05 14.45
CA ASN A 506 -16.94 12.46 14.80
C ASN A 506 -17.27 12.77 16.26
N LYS A 507 -18.27 12.11 16.85
CA LYS A 507 -18.61 12.28 18.28
C LYS A 507 -17.52 11.68 19.16
N ILE A 508 -17.01 10.51 18.81
CA ILE A 508 -15.92 9.84 19.53
C ILE A 508 -14.66 10.70 19.50
N LEU A 509 -14.21 11.12 18.31
CA LEU A 509 -13.00 11.92 18.12
C LEU A 509 -13.06 13.34 18.73
N LYS A 510 -14.24 13.80 19.15
CA LYS A 510 -14.43 15.07 19.89
C LYS A 510 -14.35 14.91 21.41
N ILE A 511 -14.30 13.69 21.93
CA ILE A 511 -14.12 13.45 23.37
C ILE A 511 -12.65 13.72 23.71
N GLU A 512 -12.44 14.57 24.70
CA GLU A 512 -11.11 14.85 25.24
C GLU A 512 -10.64 13.71 26.16
N ASP A 513 -9.33 13.50 26.21
CA ASP A 513 -8.65 12.54 27.10
C ASP A 513 -9.04 11.06 26.90
N ILE A 514 -9.48 10.65 25.71
CA ILE A 514 -9.50 9.21 25.36
C ILE A 514 -8.07 8.66 25.47
N GLY A 515 -7.94 7.43 25.98
CA GLY A 515 -6.65 6.80 26.23
C GLY A 515 -6.10 7.04 27.64
N TYR A 516 -6.57 8.09 28.33
CA TYR A 516 -6.07 8.47 29.66
C TYR A 516 -7.17 8.44 30.73
N ASN A 517 -8.37 8.90 30.40
CA ASN A 517 -9.46 9.04 31.35
C ASN A 517 -10.48 7.90 31.20
N PRO A 518 -10.66 7.03 32.23
CA PRO A 518 -11.62 5.93 32.17
C PRO A 518 -13.06 6.35 31.85
N LYS A 519 -13.50 7.54 32.28
CA LYS A 519 -14.84 8.06 31.96
C LYS A 519 -14.96 8.46 30.50
N SER A 520 -13.91 9.06 29.92
CA SER A 520 -13.86 9.38 28.49
C SER A 520 -13.86 8.12 27.64
N ASN A 521 -13.07 7.11 28.04
CA ASN A 521 -13.03 5.79 27.37
C ASN A 521 -14.39 5.09 27.41
N ALA A 522 -15.02 5.01 28.58
CA ALA A 522 -16.35 4.44 28.73
C ALA A 522 -17.40 5.19 27.91
N ARG A 523 -17.29 6.52 27.81
CA ARG A 523 -18.17 7.34 26.96
C ARG A 523 -17.96 7.04 25.48
N ALA A 524 -16.72 6.92 25.01
CA ALA A 524 -16.40 6.56 23.63
C ALA A 524 -16.96 5.17 23.27
N LYS A 525 -16.69 4.17 24.12
CA LYS A 525 -17.20 2.80 23.97
C LYS A 525 -18.72 2.76 23.95
N LYS A 526 -19.39 3.50 24.85
CA LYS A 526 -20.85 3.61 24.86
C LYS A 526 -21.41 4.21 23.55
N ILE A 527 -20.77 5.24 23.00
CA ILE A 527 -21.22 5.84 21.73
C ILE A 527 -21.08 4.84 20.58
N LEU A 528 -19.97 4.08 20.53
CA LEU A 528 -19.75 3.07 19.50
C LEU A 528 -20.73 1.90 19.64
N ASN A 529 -20.88 1.32 20.84
CA ASN A 529 -21.79 0.22 21.11
C ASN A 529 -23.24 0.58 20.77
N ASN A 530 -23.70 1.79 21.15
CA ASN A 530 -25.03 2.25 20.78
C ASN A 530 -25.25 2.30 19.25
N PHE A 531 -24.20 2.52 18.46
CA PHE A 531 -24.31 2.48 17.00
C PHE A 531 -24.25 1.04 16.48
N PHE A 532 -23.38 0.22 17.06
CA PHE A 532 -23.26 -1.20 16.72
C PHE A 532 -24.57 -1.97 16.98
N GLU A 533 -25.21 -1.77 18.14
CA GLU A 533 -26.54 -2.33 18.45
C GLU A 533 -27.60 -1.95 17.41
N VAL A 534 -27.53 -0.72 16.88
CA VAL A 534 -28.43 -0.28 15.80
C VAL A 534 -28.16 -1.08 14.52
N LEU A 535 -26.89 -1.35 14.18
CA LEU A 535 -26.54 -2.16 13.00
C LEU A 535 -26.99 -3.62 13.15
N GLU A 536 -26.85 -4.19 14.34
CA GLU A 536 -27.25 -5.57 14.62
C GLU A 536 -28.76 -5.77 14.47
N GLN A 537 -29.55 -4.77 14.91
CA GLN A 537 -31.02 -4.77 14.86
C GLN A 537 -31.60 -4.45 13.47
N LEU A 538 -30.77 -4.17 12.46
CA LEU A 538 -31.26 -3.92 11.11
C LEU A 538 -31.87 -5.21 10.52
N LYS A 539 -33.10 -5.09 9.98
CA LYS A 539 -33.82 -6.19 9.33
C LYS A 539 -33.14 -6.72 8.06
N TYR A 540 -32.35 -5.88 7.40
CA TYR A 540 -31.63 -6.16 6.16
C TYR A 540 -30.22 -5.58 6.28
N LYS A 541 -29.19 -6.39 6.01
CA LYS A 541 -27.78 -5.97 6.10
C LYS A 541 -27.14 -6.07 4.73
N SER A 542 -27.14 -4.95 4.00
CA SER A 542 -26.46 -4.85 2.70
C SER A 542 -24.96 -5.15 2.80
N LYS A 543 -24.30 -5.37 1.65
CA LYS A 543 -22.85 -5.56 1.55
C LYS A 543 -22.07 -4.49 2.34
N PHE A 544 -22.43 -3.22 2.16
CA PHE A 544 -21.82 -2.11 2.89
C PHE A 544 -21.99 -2.22 4.42
N VAL A 545 -23.18 -2.60 4.88
CA VAL A 545 -23.49 -2.73 6.31
C VAL A 545 -22.72 -3.88 6.94
N LYS A 546 -22.63 -5.03 6.26
CA LYS A 546 -21.81 -6.18 6.71
C LYS A 546 -20.34 -5.77 6.85
N GLY A 547 -19.78 -5.10 5.84
CA GLY A 547 -18.41 -4.57 5.91
C GLY A 547 -18.19 -3.59 7.07
N LEU A 548 -19.16 -2.71 7.36
CA LEU A 548 -19.09 -1.82 8.53
C LEU A 548 -19.09 -2.57 9.86
N ILE A 549 -19.88 -3.63 9.98
CA ILE A 549 -19.91 -4.46 11.19
C ILE A 549 -18.52 -5.09 11.41
N ILE A 550 -17.93 -5.67 10.35
CA ILE A 550 -16.58 -6.27 10.37
C ILE A 550 -15.52 -5.24 10.80
N ASP A 551 -15.53 -4.04 10.22
CA ASP A 551 -14.57 -2.99 10.57
C ASP A 551 -14.76 -2.48 12.00
N ILE A 552 -16.01 -2.46 12.48
CA ILE A 552 -16.32 -2.02 13.83
C ILE A 552 -15.84 -3.03 14.86
N LYS A 553 -16.31 -4.26 14.76
CA LYS A 553 -16.05 -5.31 15.75
C LYS A 553 -16.12 -6.67 15.07
N ASN A 554 -15.02 -7.39 15.11
CA ASN A 554 -14.93 -8.74 14.58
C ASN A 554 -13.98 -9.57 15.48
N PRO A 555 -14.26 -10.86 15.70
CA PRO A 555 -13.38 -11.74 16.48
C PRO A 555 -11.99 -11.94 15.82
N ASP A 556 -11.86 -11.79 14.51
CA ASP A 556 -10.57 -11.85 13.81
C ASP A 556 -9.65 -10.69 14.28
N PRO A 557 -8.42 -10.98 14.74
CA PRO A 557 -7.46 -9.95 15.12
C PRO A 557 -7.15 -8.94 13.98
N ASN A 558 -7.28 -9.35 12.71
CA ASN A 558 -7.07 -8.52 11.52
C ASN A 558 -8.25 -7.60 11.18
N HIS A 559 -9.42 -7.81 11.79
CA HIS A 559 -10.62 -6.99 11.63
C HIS A 559 -11.06 -6.36 12.98
N GLY A 560 -12.14 -5.57 13.00
CA GLY A 560 -12.64 -4.90 14.21
C GLY A 560 -11.76 -3.77 14.75
N GLN A 561 -11.00 -3.09 13.88
CA GLN A 561 -10.01 -2.09 14.29
C GLN A 561 -10.64 -0.85 14.90
N VAL A 562 -11.90 -0.50 14.58
CA VAL A 562 -12.55 0.69 15.17
C VAL A 562 -12.76 0.50 16.67
N ASP A 563 -13.24 -0.67 17.10
CA ASP A 563 -13.47 -0.95 18.52
C ASP A 563 -12.15 -1.03 19.30
N LYS A 564 -11.12 -1.66 18.72
CA LYS A 564 -9.76 -1.69 19.28
C LYS A 564 -9.16 -0.29 19.36
N ALA A 565 -9.35 0.54 18.33
CA ALA A 565 -8.74 1.86 18.23
C ALA A 565 -9.17 2.83 19.34
N ILE A 566 -10.36 2.64 19.94
CA ILE A 566 -10.85 3.49 21.03
C ILE A 566 -10.46 2.98 22.42
N GLU A 567 -9.78 1.84 22.51
CA GLU A 567 -9.28 1.30 23.78
C GLU A 567 -8.07 2.08 24.30
N ASP A 568 -7.91 2.06 25.61
CA ASP A 568 -6.88 2.83 26.31
C ASP A 568 -5.46 2.50 25.85
N LYS A 569 -5.20 1.20 25.66
CA LYS A 569 -3.92 0.66 25.19
C LYS A 569 -3.54 1.14 23.78
N TYR A 570 -4.52 1.41 22.91
CA TYR A 570 -4.29 1.58 21.48
C TYR A 570 -4.55 2.99 20.96
N PHE A 571 -5.42 3.76 21.61
CA PHE A 571 -5.84 5.06 21.12
C PHE A 571 -4.66 6.03 20.90
N ASN A 572 -3.75 6.10 21.87
CA ASN A 572 -2.58 6.99 21.83
C ASN A 572 -1.40 6.44 21.02
N THR A 573 -1.47 5.19 20.53
CA THR A 573 -0.40 4.59 19.72
C THR A 573 -0.75 4.58 18.24
N TRP A 574 -1.94 4.14 17.87
CA TRP A 574 -2.34 4.02 16.47
C TRP A 574 -3.82 4.38 16.25
N GLY A 575 -4.66 4.17 17.27
CA GLY A 575 -6.10 4.30 17.16
C GLY A 575 -6.56 5.68 16.74
N GLN A 576 -5.96 6.75 17.28
CA GLN A 576 -6.30 8.12 16.87
C GLN A 576 -5.99 8.37 15.38
N CYS A 577 -4.84 7.91 14.90
CA CYS A 577 -4.45 8.06 13.50
C CYS A 577 -5.37 7.26 12.58
N TYR A 578 -5.59 5.98 12.91
CA TYR A 578 -6.47 5.09 12.16
C TYR A 578 -7.91 5.66 12.06
N LEU A 579 -8.54 6.01 13.19
CA LEU A 579 -9.91 6.51 13.20
C LEU A 579 -10.08 7.79 12.38
N ASN A 580 -9.10 8.70 12.41
CA ASN A 580 -9.16 9.91 11.59
C ASN A 580 -8.94 9.63 10.10
N SER A 581 -8.10 8.64 9.78
CA SER A 581 -7.86 8.21 8.40
C SER A 581 -9.12 7.53 7.82
N LEU A 582 -9.66 6.54 8.53
CA LEU A 582 -10.92 5.86 8.21
C LEU A 582 -12.08 6.84 8.05
N LEU A 583 -12.27 7.74 9.01
CA LEU A 583 -13.30 8.78 8.94
C LEU A 583 -13.13 9.63 7.67
N ARG A 584 -11.89 9.98 7.31
CA ARG A 584 -11.64 10.83 6.15
C ARG A 584 -11.92 10.09 4.84
N PHE A 585 -11.59 8.80 4.75
CA PHE A 585 -11.92 7.97 3.59
C PHE A 585 -13.43 7.81 3.39
N HIS A 586 -14.20 7.55 4.46
CA HIS A 586 -15.66 7.55 4.41
C HIS A 586 -16.25 8.89 3.98
N GLN A 587 -15.78 10.01 4.53
CA GLN A 587 -16.21 11.35 4.10
C GLN A 587 -16.01 11.61 2.60
N PHE A 588 -15.00 10.96 2.02
CA PHE A 588 -14.65 11.09 0.61
C PHE A 588 -15.21 9.93 -0.23
N GLU A 589 -15.92 8.97 0.36
CA GLU A 589 -16.29 7.67 -0.22
C GLU A 589 -15.15 7.12 -1.10
N GLN A 590 -13.97 6.97 -0.48
CA GLN A 590 -12.77 6.45 -1.12
C GLN A 590 -12.41 5.10 -0.52
N CYS A 591 -12.10 4.13 -1.39
CA CYS A 591 -11.37 2.96 -0.94
C CYS A 591 -9.94 3.40 -0.59
N GLY A 592 -9.61 3.39 0.70
CA GLY A 592 -8.36 3.96 1.22
C GLY A 592 -7.28 2.93 1.56
N ASN A 593 -7.68 1.67 1.74
CA ASN A 593 -6.81 0.55 2.08
C ASN A 593 -7.52 -0.78 1.77
N PHE A 594 -6.84 -1.92 1.94
CA PHE A 594 -7.37 -3.28 1.72
C PHE A 594 -7.93 -3.92 2.99
N LYS A 595 -7.66 -3.35 4.17
CA LYS A 595 -8.01 -3.97 5.46
C LYS A 595 -9.44 -3.70 5.89
N ASP A 596 -9.92 -2.48 5.63
CA ASP A 596 -11.26 -2.05 6.00
C ASP A 596 -12.25 -2.44 4.89
N GLN A 597 -13.20 -3.33 5.23
CA GLN A 597 -14.13 -3.94 4.29
C GLN A 597 -15.22 -2.98 3.84
N SER A 598 -15.67 -2.09 4.71
CA SER A 598 -16.64 -1.06 4.34
C SER A 598 -16.08 -0.08 3.30
N LEU A 599 -14.76 0.10 3.23
CA LEU A 599 -14.11 0.93 2.22
C LEU A 599 -14.06 0.26 0.84
N GLN A 600 -14.05 -1.07 0.76
CA GLN A 600 -14.06 -1.80 -0.53
C GLN A 600 -15.34 -1.52 -1.32
N TYR A 601 -16.44 -1.18 -0.64
CA TYR A 601 -17.70 -0.80 -1.27
C TYR A 601 -17.58 0.42 -2.20
N TYR A 602 -16.54 1.24 -2.04
CA TYR A 602 -16.29 2.41 -2.89
C TYR A 602 -15.47 2.08 -4.16
N ALA A 603 -15.04 0.84 -4.34
CA ALA A 603 -14.23 0.41 -5.48
C ALA A 603 -15.10 0.13 -6.72
N SER A 604 -15.16 1.09 -7.66
CA SER A 604 -15.76 0.86 -8.98
C SER A 604 -14.85 0.00 -9.89
N GLU A 605 -15.41 -0.53 -10.98
CA GLU A 605 -14.64 -1.26 -12.00
C GLU A 605 -13.44 -0.47 -12.55
N VAL A 606 -13.63 0.84 -12.79
CA VAL A 606 -12.55 1.73 -13.23
C VAL A 606 -11.46 1.83 -12.17
N PHE A 607 -11.86 1.96 -10.90
CA PHE A 607 -10.94 1.97 -9.78
C PHE A 607 -10.19 0.64 -9.64
N LYS A 608 -10.88 -0.51 -9.70
CA LYS A 608 -10.28 -1.85 -9.62
C LYS A 608 -9.22 -2.05 -10.71
N THR A 609 -9.49 -1.59 -11.93
CA THR A 609 -8.53 -1.64 -13.05
C THR A 609 -7.24 -0.86 -12.72
N TYR A 610 -7.35 0.39 -12.27
CA TYR A 610 -6.18 1.18 -11.88
C TYR A 610 -5.49 0.62 -10.63
N ARG A 611 -6.24 0.05 -9.69
CA ARG A 611 -5.72 -0.63 -8.49
C ARG A 611 -4.84 -1.82 -8.88
N ASN A 612 -5.33 -2.68 -9.78
CA ASN A 612 -4.60 -3.87 -10.25
C ASN A 612 -3.33 -3.47 -11.00
N MET A 613 -3.40 -2.44 -11.85
CA MET A 613 -2.24 -1.87 -12.52
C MET A 613 -1.20 -1.34 -11.51
N ALA A 614 -1.62 -0.51 -10.56
CA ALA A 614 -0.73 0.06 -9.55
C ALA A 614 -0.14 -1.00 -8.62
N ASN A 615 -0.91 -2.04 -8.27
CA ASN A 615 -0.43 -3.18 -7.49
C ASN A 615 0.64 -3.97 -8.23
N THR A 616 0.41 -4.27 -9.51
CA THR A 616 1.40 -4.96 -10.37
C THR A 616 2.69 -4.16 -10.48
N ILE A 617 2.60 -2.83 -10.62
CA ILE A 617 3.76 -1.94 -10.62
C ILE A 617 4.48 -2.00 -9.26
N PHE A 618 3.74 -1.89 -8.15
CA PHE A 618 4.29 -1.89 -6.80
C PHE A 618 5.10 -3.16 -6.50
N ILE A 619 4.54 -4.34 -6.80
CA ILE A 619 5.18 -5.64 -6.54
C ILE A 619 6.49 -5.79 -7.33
N ASN A 620 6.54 -5.25 -8.54
CA ASN A 620 7.70 -5.36 -9.42
C ASN A 620 8.77 -4.27 -9.17
N LEU A 621 8.47 -3.23 -8.37
CA LEU A 621 9.44 -2.19 -8.07
C LEU A 621 10.57 -2.72 -7.17
N PRO A 622 11.81 -2.26 -7.36
CA PRO A 622 12.89 -2.68 -6.50
C PRO A 622 12.59 -2.26 -5.05
N PRO A 623 12.64 -3.21 -4.10
CA PRO A 623 12.42 -2.95 -2.69
C PRO A 623 13.44 -1.93 -2.14
N PRO A 624 13.11 -1.24 -1.04
CA PRO A 624 14.09 -0.44 -0.30
C PRO A 624 15.29 -1.31 0.09
N LYS A 625 16.50 -0.75 -0.01
CA LYS A 625 17.72 -1.43 0.43
C LYS A 625 17.76 -1.42 1.96
N ALA A 626 17.71 -2.58 2.61
CA ALA A 626 17.96 -2.64 4.05
C ALA A 626 19.45 -2.58 4.34
N GLN A 627 19.77 -1.96 5.48
CA GLN A 627 21.08 -2.06 6.10
C GLN A 627 21.00 -3.04 7.28
N PRO A 628 22.02 -3.90 7.49
CA PRO A 628 22.12 -4.71 8.71
C PRO A 628 22.28 -3.79 9.92
N LEU A 629 21.58 -4.09 11.02
CA LEU A 629 21.74 -3.34 12.28
C LEU A 629 23.18 -3.40 12.84
N THR A 630 24.02 -4.32 12.38
CA THR A 630 25.42 -4.47 12.83
C THR A 630 26.38 -3.44 12.24
N ASP A 631 26.00 -2.76 11.14
CA ASP A 631 26.86 -1.80 10.43
C ASP A 631 26.61 -0.34 10.85
N ILE A 632 25.69 -0.11 11.79
CA ILE A 632 25.41 1.22 12.34
C ILE A 632 26.27 1.40 13.58
N ASP A 633 27.36 2.17 13.42
CA ASP A 633 28.20 2.62 14.53
C ASP A 633 27.32 3.09 15.71
N SER A 634 27.64 2.53 16.88
CA SER A 634 26.99 2.71 18.18
C SER A 634 27.08 4.14 18.76
N HIS A 635 27.06 5.18 17.91
CA HIS A 635 27.33 6.56 18.31
C HIS A 635 26.19 7.56 18.20
N ASN A 636 24.96 7.19 17.83
CA ASN A 636 23.85 8.17 17.80
C ASN A 636 22.48 7.76 18.36
N PHE A 637 22.30 6.57 18.98
CA PHE A 637 20.96 6.11 19.40
C PHE A 637 20.62 6.15 20.90
N TYR A 638 21.46 6.73 21.76
CA TYR A 638 21.12 6.94 23.18
C TYR A 638 21.32 8.39 23.61
N ARG A 639 20.41 9.28 23.20
CA ARG A 639 20.29 10.59 23.87
C ARG A 639 18.88 11.17 23.92
N THR A 640 17.87 10.36 24.21
CA THR A 640 16.57 10.86 24.70
C THR A 640 15.90 9.81 25.59
N ASN A 641 16.22 9.84 26.89
CA ASN A 641 15.32 9.64 28.02
C ASN A 641 16.11 9.20 29.26
N ASN A 642 16.57 10.19 30.03
CA ASN A 642 16.54 10.19 31.50
C ASN A 642 17.23 11.45 32.01
N ASN A 643 16.42 12.44 32.43
CA ASN A 643 16.56 13.17 33.70
C ASN A 643 15.77 14.48 33.68
N ASN A 644 14.46 14.40 33.95
CA ASN A 644 13.75 15.45 34.66
C ASN A 644 13.67 15.03 36.13
N ASN A 645 14.61 15.53 36.93
CA ASN A 645 14.48 15.75 38.39
C ASN A 645 15.80 16.36 38.92
N ASN A 646 15.90 17.69 38.94
CA ASN A 646 16.19 18.46 40.16
C ASN A 646 16.49 19.93 39.86
N SER A 647 15.62 20.76 40.45
CA SER A 647 15.84 22.05 41.08
C SER A 647 17.27 22.61 41.16
N ASN A 648 17.38 23.89 40.81
CA ASN A 648 18.20 24.94 41.41
C ASN A 648 19.46 24.52 42.21
N ASN A 649 20.65 24.90 41.72
CA ASN A 649 21.52 25.85 42.43
C ASN A 649 22.75 26.25 41.61
N ASN A 650 23.09 27.53 41.74
CA ASN A 650 24.36 28.16 41.38
C ASN A 650 25.58 27.37 41.86
N TYR A 651 26.67 27.36 41.09
CA TYR A 651 27.97 27.95 41.48
C TYR A 651 29.04 27.74 40.39
N ASN A 652 29.86 28.78 40.20
CA ASN A 652 31.13 28.79 39.46
C ASN A 652 32.10 27.69 39.92
N ASN A 653 32.88 27.09 39.00
CA ASN A 653 34.36 27.20 39.05
C ASN A 653 35.09 26.56 37.87
N ASN A 654 36.24 27.18 37.59
CA ASN A 654 37.30 26.82 36.66
C ASN A 654 37.99 25.47 36.96
N ASN A 655 38.58 24.88 35.91
CA ASN A 655 39.99 24.42 35.78
C ASN A 655 40.22 23.00 35.23
N ASN A 656 41.10 22.99 34.22
CA ASN A 656 42.23 22.08 33.96
C ASN A 656 42.03 20.64 33.45
N ASN A 657 42.60 20.44 32.24
CA ASN A 657 43.56 19.40 31.85
C ASN A 657 43.37 17.97 32.40
N ASN A 658 43.25 17.00 31.48
CA ASN A 658 44.34 16.04 31.27
C ASN A 658 44.17 15.20 29.99
N ASN A 659 45.25 15.20 29.21
CA ASN A 659 45.67 14.22 28.22
C ASN A 659 45.47 12.77 28.67
N TYR A 660 45.02 11.90 27.75
CA TYR A 660 45.65 10.61 27.52
C TYR A 660 45.62 10.25 26.03
N ASN A 661 46.82 10.20 25.46
CA ASN A 661 47.16 9.61 24.16
C ASN A 661 47.34 8.09 24.35
N TYR A 662 46.85 7.28 23.44
CA TYR A 662 47.50 6.01 23.10
C TYR A 662 47.47 5.77 21.58
N ASN A 663 48.63 5.43 21.06
CA ASN A 663 49.01 5.37 19.65
C ASN A 663 48.72 4.00 19.00
N ASN A 664 48.49 4.07 17.68
CA ASN A 664 48.97 3.20 16.57
C ASN A 664 48.80 1.67 16.61
N TYR A 665 48.27 1.11 15.51
CA TYR A 665 49.10 0.48 14.46
C TYR A 665 48.34 0.28 13.13
N ASN A 666 49.01 0.65 12.04
CA ASN A 666 48.67 0.45 10.63
C ASN A 666 48.67 -1.04 10.20
N LYS A 667 47.80 -1.42 9.25
CA LYS A 667 48.25 -1.94 7.92
C LYS A 667 47.11 -2.12 6.91
N ASN A 668 47.36 -1.55 5.72
CA ASN A 668 46.66 -1.78 4.46
C ASN A 668 46.63 -3.27 4.05
N ASN A 669 45.56 -3.68 3.37
CA ASN A 669 45.64 -4.42 2.12
C ASN A 669 44.34 -4.28 1.31
N ASN A 670 44.49 -3.79 0.07
CA ASN A 670 43.51 -3.86 -1.01
C ASN A 670 43.34 -5.32 -1.46
N ASN A 671 42.10 -5.78 -1.69
CA ASN A 671 41.60 -6.11 -3.02
C ASN A 671 40.22 -6.80 -2.97
N ASN A 672 39.33 -6.23 -3.78
CA ASN A 672 38.30 -6.84 -4.62
C ASN A 672 37.14 -7.65 -4.02
N ASN A 673 35.95 -7.14 -4.40
CA ASN A 673 34.72 -7.85 -4.72
C ASN A 673 34.12 -8.73 -3.62
N ASN A 674 33.05 -8.22 -3.01
CA ASN A 674 31.77 -8.93 -3.08
C ASN A 674 30.60 -7.94 -2.96
N ASN A 675 29.79 -7.93 -4.02
CA ASN A 675 28.46 -7.37 -4.04
C ASN A 675 27.58 -8.14 -3.04
N ASN A 676 27.47 -7.66 -1.81
CA ASN A 676 26.38 -8.05 -0.92
C ASN A 676 25.27 -7.00 -1.01
N ASN A 677 24.52 -7.02 -2.12
CA ASN A 677 23.21 -6.41 -2.14
C ASN A 677 22.27 -7.32 -1.33
N ASN A 678 22.10 -7.01 -0.04
CA ASN A 678 20.98 -7.53 0.74
C ASN A 678 19.69 -6.89 0.21
N ASN A 679 19.16 -7.47 -0.86
CA ASN A 679 17.84 -7.10 -1.39
C ASN A 679 16.78 -7.67 -0.43
N VAL A 680 16.20 -6.78 0.38
CA VAL A 680 14.93 -7.05 1.08
C VAL A 680 13.90 -7.46 0.04
N ARG A 681 13.01 -8.43 0.28
CA ARG A 681 11.93 -8.75 -0.66
C ARG A 681 10.62 -8.19 -0.11
N MET A 682 9.90 -7.39 -0.90
CA MET A 682 8.62 -6.82 -0.45
C MET A 682 7.60 -7.91 -0.07
N THR A 683 7.70 -9.09 -0.70
CA THR A 683 6.87 -10.26 -0.39
C THR A 683 7.06 -10.80 1.04
N GLY A 684 8.22 -10.56 1.67
CA GLY A 684 8.45 -10.93 3.07
C GLY A 684 7.69 -10.05 4.07
N PHE A 685 7.32 -8.82 3.68
CA PHE A 685 6.40 -7.97 4.44
C PHE A 685 4.93 -8.34 4.22
N LEU A 686 4.65 -9.34 3.36
CA LEU A 686 3.32 -9.75 2.93
C LEU A 686 2.99 -11.21 3.31
N ASN A 687 3.88 -11.94 3.99
CA ASN A 687 3.72 -13.38 4.23
C ASN A 687 3.21 -13.71 5.65
N ARG A 688 1.96 -14.16 5.80
CA ARG A 688 1.34 -14.45 7.12
C ARG A 688 1.29 -15.94 7.56
N HIS A 689 1.81 -16.94 6.84
CA HIS A 689 1.37 -18.34 7.13
C HIS A 689 2.34 -19.55 7.07
N GLY A 690 3.66 -19.42 7.19
CA GLY A 690 4.53 -20.61 7.32
C GLY A 690 4.72 -21.10 8.77
N GLY A 691 4.08 -22.20 9.19
CA GLY A 691 4.20 -22.76 10.54
C GLY A 691 5.34 -23.79 10.72
N CYS A 692 6.24 -23.65 11.71
CA CYS A 692 7.31 -24.62 12.05
C CYS A 692 7.66 -24.65 13.57
N PHE A 693 8.30 -25.73 14.06
CA PHE A 693 8.82 -25.84 15.44
C PHE A 693 10.24 -26.43 15.53
N ASN A 694 10.95 -26.22 16.65
CA ASN A 694 12.34 -26.64 16.81
C ASN A 694 12.51 -28.15 17.09
N GLY A 695 13.63 -28.72 16.63
CA GLY A 695 13.92 -30.15 16.77
C GLY A 695 14.21 -30.64 18.19
N GLU A 696 14.60 -29.74 19.10
CA GLU A 696 14.88 -30.05 20.52
C GLU A 696 13.62 -30.09 21.38
N ALA A 697 12.44 -29.78 20.82
CA ALA A 697 11.18 -29.98 21.52
C ALA A 697 10.98 -31.48 21.81
N ILE A 698 10.50 -31.80 23.01
CA ILE A 698 10.31 -33.18 23.47
C ILE A 698 8.84 -33.56 23.34
N VAL A 699 8.57 -34.71 22.73
CA VAL A 699 7.24 -35.31 22.60
C VAL A 699 7.17 -36.64 23.32
N SER A 700 5.98 -36.97 23.84
CA SER A 700 5.73 -38.24 24.52
C SER A 700 5.11 -39.26 23.56
N LEU A 701 5.57 -40.50 23.61
CA LEU A 701 5.03 -41.62 22.84
C LEU A 701 4.02 -42.44 23.66
N SER A 702 3.16 -43.20 22.97
CA SER A 702 2.12 -44.03 23.60
C SER A 702 2.68 -45.13 24.51
N ASN A 703 3.92 -45.56 24.28
CA ASN A 703 4.63 -46.54 25.11
C ASN A 703 5.27 -45.94 26.39
N GLY A 704 5.02 -44.66 26.68
CA GLY A 704 5.55 -43.95 27.85
C GLY A 704 6.99 -43.45 27.70
N THR A 705 7.64 -43.67 26.55
CA THR A 705 8.97 -43.11 26.25
C THR A 705 8.87 -41.69 25.67
N LYS A 706 9.97 -40.94 25.73
CA LYS A 706 10.07 -39.57 25.22
C LYS A 706 11.10 -39.49 24.10
N LYS A 707 10.82 -38.67 23.08
CA LYS A 707 11.75 -38.39 21.98
C LYS A 707 11.82 -36.90 21.69
N TYR A 708 12.99 -36.45 21.24
CA TYR A 708 13.11 -35.16 20.56
C TYR A 708 12.39 -35.22 19.22
N VAL A 709 11.78 -34.12 18.79
CA VAL A 709 11.12 -33.99 17.48
C VAL A 709 12.03 -34.45 16.34
N ARG A 710 13.31 -34.02 16.34
CA ARG A 710 14.30 -34.43 15.32
C ARG A 710 14.58 -35.94 15.26
N ASN A 711 14.19 -36.68 16.29
CA ASN A 711 14.41 -38.13 16.40
C ASN A 711 13.12 -38.95 16.14
N LEU A 712 12.01 -38.28 15.82
CA LEU A 712 10.78 -38.95 15.38
C LEU A 712 10.99 -39.62 14.03
N LYS A 713 10.35 -40.78 13.85
CA LYS A 713 10.42 -41.56 12.62
C LYS A 713 9.05 -42.10 12.26
N LYS A 714 8.87 -42.42 10.98
CA LYS A 714 7.67 -43.10 10.49
C LYS A 714 7.28 -44.28 11.38
N GLY A 715 6.01 -44.33 11.76
CA GLY A 715 5.46 -45.38 12.61
C GLY A 715 5.63 -45.16 14.12
N ASP A 716 6.32 -44.11 14.56
CA ASP A 716 6.28 -43.69 15.97
C ASP A 716 4.84 -43.32 16.35
N CYS A 717 4.32 -43.94 17.42
CA CYS A 717 2.98 -43.68 17.92
C CYS A 717 3.05 -42.65 19.06
N LEU A 718 2.46 -41.48 18.82
CA LEU A 718 2.41 -40.38 19.78
C LEU A 718 1.47 -40.69 20.95
N LYS A 719 1.61 -39.98 22.06
CA LYS A 719 0.77 -40.14 23.26
C LYS A 719 -0.74 -40.04 22.98
N ASN A 720 -1.12 -39.22 21.99
CA ASN A 720 -2.52 -39.06 21.60
C ASN A 720 -3.05 -40.22 20.73
N GLY A 721 -2.20 -41.15 20.30
CA GLY A 721 -2.55 -42.31 19.48
C GLY A 721 -2.25 -42.14 17.98
N ALA A 722 -1.91 -40.93 17.53
CA ALA A 722 -1.57 -40.66 16.14
C ALA A 722 -0.20 -41.26 15.77
N PHE A 723 -0.06 -41.73 14.53
CA PHE A 723 1.20 -42.26 14.00
C PHE A 723 1.92 -41.18 13.20
N VAL A 724 3.23 -41.06 13.40
CA VAL A 724 4.08 -40.21 12.54
C VAL A 724 4.13 -40.83 11.15
N LYS A 725 3.62 -40.13 10.14
CA LYS A 725 3.68 -40.54 8.73
C LYS A 725 4.93 -40.01 8.04
N CYS A 726 5.25 -38.74 8.27
CA CYS A 726 6.45 -38.10 7.74
C CYS A 726 6.97 -37.00 8.67
N LEU A 727 8.29 -36.93 8.86
CA LEU A 727 8.98 -35.81 9.50
C LEU A 727 9.61 -34.92 8.41
N ILE A 728 9.28 -33.64 8.41
CA ILE A 728 9.83 -32.65 7.48
C ILE A 728 10.87 -31.84 8.24
N GLU A 729 12.12 -31.89 7.80
CA GLU A 729 13.20 -31.06 8.29
C GLU A 729 13.58 -30.03 7.22
N GLN A 730 13.61 -28.76 7.59
CA GLN A 730 13.96 -27.67 6.70
C GLN A 730 15.16 -26.90 7.27
N SER A 731 16.12 -26.59 6.39
CA SER A 731 17.36 -25.89 6.72
C SER A 731 17.37 -24.46 6.18
N SER A 732 18.06 -23.56 6.86
CA SER A 732 18.30 -22.18 6.39
C SER A 732 19.33 -22.08 5.25
N GLY A 733 19.94 -23.19 4.83
CA GLY A 733 21.09 -23.20 3.93
C GLY A 733 22.38 -22.65 4.57
N ASP A 734 23.49 -22.70 3.85
CA ASP A 734 24.83 -22.27 4.33
C ASP A 734 25.00 -20.74 4.55
N ASN A 735 23.92 -19.95 4.41
CA ASN A 735 23.95 -18.52 4.67
C ASN A 735 23.68 -18.22 6.15
N ASP A 736 24.76 -18.16 6.93
CA ASP A 736 24.81 -17.85 8.39
C ASP A 736 24.24 -16.45 8.80
N LEU A 737 23.57 -15.74 7.89
CA LEU A 737 23.17 -14.33 8.02
C LEU A 737 21.71 -14.10 8.43
N SER A 738 20.82 -15.09 8.38
CA SER A 738 19.42 -14.95 8.81
C SER A 738 19.08 -15.93 9.94
N LYS A 739 18.92 -15.42 11.16
CA LYS A 739 18.41 -16.21 12.30
C LYS A 739 16.89 -16.28 12.21
N PRO A 740 16.25 -17.47 12.28
CA PRO A 740 14.80 -17.56 12.32
C PRO A 740 14.26 -16.96 13.63
N TYR A 741 13.13 -16.25 13.55
CA TYR A 741 12.41 -15.74 14.71
C TYR A 741 11.41 -16.77 15.19
N MET A 742 11.45 -17.08 16.47
CA MET A 742 10.54 -18.04 17.08
C MET A 742 10.03 -17.55 18.42
N CYS A 743 8.79 -17.88 18.71
CA CYS A 743 8.14 -17.71 19.98
C CYS A 743 8.56 -18.86 20.90
N ASN A 744 9.21 -18.53 22.02
CA ASN A 744 9.53 -19.52 23.04
C ASN A 744 8.36 -19.63 24.02
N ILE A 745 7.56 -20.68 23.88
CA ILE A 745 6.51 -21.00 24.85
C ILE A 745 7.01 -22.15 25.71
N ASN A 746 7.43 -21.82 26.94
CA ASN A 746 7.87 -22.79 27.96
C ASN A 746 8.88 -23.84 27.45
N GLY A 747 9.88 -23.41 26.67
CA GLY A 747 10.97 -24.27 26.18
C GLY A 747 10.75 -24.88 24.79
N VAL A 748 9.57 -24.69 24.19
CA VAL A 748 9.30 -25.06 22.79
C VAL A 748 9.35 -23.79 21.95
N PHE A 749 10.15 -23.80 20.90
CA PHE A 749 10.26 -22.69 19.96
C PHE A 749 9.40 -22.97 18.74
N LEU A 750 8.44 -22.09 18.49
CA LEU A 750 7.49 -22.18 17.39
C LEU A 750 7.58 -20.92 16.52
N THR A 751 7.34 -21.03 15.22
CA THR A 751 7.19 -19.83 14.40
C THR A 751 5.95 -19.04 14.83
N PRO A 752 5.95 -17.71 14.65
CA PRO A 752 4.94 -16.83 15.25
C PRO A 752 3.48 -17.16 14.92
N TYR A 753 3.23 -17.72 13.72
CA TYR A 753 1.90 -18.15 13.26
C TYR A 753 1.73 -19.67 13.15
N HIS A 754 2.52 -20.50 13.83
CA HIS A 754 2.27 -21.94 13.90
C HIS A 754 1.14 -22.24 14.91
N PRO A 755 -0.06 -22.70 14.52
CA PRO A 755 -1.17 -22.89 15.45
C PRO A 755 -0.81 -23.80 16.63
N VAL A 756 -1.04 -23.31 17.85
CA VAL A 756 -0.83 -24.07 19.08
C VAL A 756 -2.08 -24.09 19.94
N CYS A 757 -2.33 -25.21 20.60
CA CYS A 757 -3.40 -25.38 21.56
C CYS A 757 -2.85 -25.42 22.99
N ILE A 758 -3.39 -24.53 23.83
CA ILE A 758 -3.11 -24.42 25.27
C ILE A 758 -4.45 -24.38 25.99
N HIS A 759 -4.64 -25.25 26.99
CA HIS A 759 -5.91 -25.37 27.73
C HIS A 759 -7.16 -25.53 26.83
N ASN A 760 -7.06 -26.36 25.78
CA ASN A 760 -8.12 -26.60 24.79
C ASN A 760 -8.54 -25.38 23.93
N GLN A 761 -7.73 -24.32 23.90
CA GLN A 761 -7.94 -23.17 23.00
C GLN A 761 -6.75 -23.00 22.06
N TRP A 762 -7.03 -22.67 20.80
CA TRP A 762 -6.04 -22.47 19.75
C TRP A 762 -5.59 -21.01 19.67
N TYR A 763 -4.28 -20.81 19.52
CA TYR A 763 -3.62 -19.52 19.48
C TYR A 763 -2.53 -19.53 18.41
N PHE A 764 -2.16 -18.34 17.92
CA PHE A 764 -0.84 -18.16 17.31
C PHE A 764 0.19 -17.86 18.41
N PRO A 765 1.39 -18.45 18.38
CA PRO A 765 2.43 -18.24 19.37
C PRO A 765 2.76 -16.76 19.64
N VAL A 766 2.66 -15.90 18.63
CA VAL A 766 2.89 -14.45 18.74
C VAL A 766 1.89 -13.74 19.67
N ASP A 767 0.67 -14.26 19.78
CA ASP A 767 -0.36 -13.73 20.67
C ASP A 767 -0.05 -14.02 22.14
N LEU A 768 0.83 -15.00 22.40
CA LEU A 768 1.16 -15.49 23.74
C LEU A 768 2.51 -14.98 24.23
N THR A 769 3.50 -14.84 23.33
CA THR A 769 4.86 -14.44 23.69
C THR A 769 5.55 -13.76 22.49
N PRO A 770 6.39 -12.74 22.71
CA PRO A 770 7.11 -12.11 21.61
C PRO A 770 8.08 -13.07 20.93
N ALA A 771 8.09 -13.05 19.60
CA ALA A 771 9.07 -13.77 18.80
C ALA A 771 10.48 -13.20 19.04
N LYS A 772 11.49 -14.08 19.08
CA LYS A 772 12.90 -13.69 19.28
C LYS A 772 13.79 -14.43 18.30
N PRO A 773 14.94 -13.84 17.90
CA PRO A 773 15.86 -14.53 17.01
C PRO A 773 16.52 -15.68 17.77
N VAL A 774 16.50 -16.88 17.19
CA VAL A 774 17.08 -18.09 17.78
C VAL A 774 18.19 -18.66 16.92
N THR A 775 19.16 -19.30 17.56
CA THR A 775 20.29 -19.96 16.88
C THR A 775 19.96 -21.42 16.54
N ILE A 776 18.87 -21.63 15.79
CA ILE A 776 18.56 -22.95 15.23
C ILE A 776 18.91 -22.96 13.75
N LYS A 777 19.52 -24.05 13.28
CA LYS A 777 19.90 -24.23 11.86
C LYS A 777 18.80 -24.91 11.05
N THR A 778 18.02 -25.75 11.72
CA THR A 778 16.91 -26.48 11.11
C THR A 778 15.67 -26.40 11.99
N TRP A 779 14.51 -26.43 11.34
CA TRP A 779 13.19 -26.49 11.97
C TRP A 779 12.37 -27.60 11.34
N PHE A 780 11.31 -27.99 12.03
CA PHE A 780 10.59 -29.21 11.75
C PHE A 780 9.09 -28.96 11.60
N ASN A 781 8.46 -29.80 10.79
CA ASN A 781 7.03 -29.99 10.74
C ASN A 781 6.73 -31.50 10.61
N LEU A 782 5.48 -31.90 10.84
CA LEU A 782 5.08 -33.31 10.83
C LEU A 782 3.89 -33.51 9.91
N VAL A 783 3.76 -34.71 9.38
CA VAL A 783 2.49 -35.26 8.86
C VAL A 783 2.14 -36.43 9.76
N LEU A 784 0.93 -36.41 10.32
CA LEU A 784 0.41 -37.46 11.17
C LEU A 784 -0.68 -38.25 10.44
N GLU A 785 -0.85 -39.50 10.86
CA GLU A 785 -1.88 -40.40 10.37
C GLU A 785 -2.63 -41.00 11.57
N ASP A 786 -3.93 -40.70 11.66
CA ASP A 786 -4.86 -41.33 12.59
C ASP A 786 -6.16 -41.67 11.85
N PRO A 787 -6.30 -42.90 11.33
CA PRO A 787 -7.45 -43.32 10.54
C PRO A 787 -8.78 -43.36 11.31
N LEU A 788 -8.75 -43.26 12.65
CA LEU A 788 -9.91 -43.54 13.50
C LEU A 788 -10.40 -42.31 14.26
N ASN A 789 -9.51 -41.39 14.68
CA ASN A 789 -9.90 -40.25 15.52
C ASN A 789 -9.41 -38.88 15.01
N GLN A 790 -8.83 -38.81 13.81
CA GLN A 790 -8.43 -37.54 13.17
C GLN A 790 -7.55 -36.64 14.06
N LYS A 791 -6.61 -37.24 14.81
CA LYS A 791 -5.70 -36.52 15.69
C LYS A 791 -4.49 -36.03 14.93
N TYR A 792 -4.51 -34.76 14.58
CA TYR A 792 -3.46 -34.12 13.77
C TYR A 792 -2.59 -33.17 14.58
N GLU A 793 -2.65 -33.22 15.91
CA GLU A 793 -1.80 -32.43 16.77
C GLU A 793 -0.64 -33.24 17.37
N VAL A 794 0.50 -32.57 17.58
CA VAL A 794 1.63 -33.09 18.34
C VAL A 794 1.66 -32.44 19.72
N GLU A 795 1.67 -33.25 20.79
CA GLU A 795 1.74 -32.77 22.18
C GLU A 795 3.19 -32.78 22.69
N PHE A 796 3.67 -31.60 23.09
CA PHE A 796 4.98 -31.41 23.70
C PHE A 796 4.95 -31.65 25.21
N GLU A 797 6.11 -31.92 25.80
CA GLU A 797 6.27 -32.21 27.23
C GLU A 797 5.76 -31.07 28.14
N ASN A 798 5.81 -29.83 27.68
CA ASN A 798 5.32 -28.68 28.42
C ASN A 798 3.78 -28.51 28.36
N GLY A 799 3.05 -29.48 27.78
CA GLY A 799 1.60 -29.52 27.71
C GLY A 799 1.00 -28.74 26.53
N ILE A 800 1.83 -28.13 25.69
CA ILE A 800 1.38 -27.42 24.48
C ILE A 800 1.18 -28.44 23.37
N LYS A 801 0.11 -28.25 22.60
CA LYS A 801 -0.12 -29.01 21.37
C LYS A 801 0.12 -28.11 20.17
N ALA A 802 0.67 -28.63 19.08
CA ALA A 802 0.89 -27.92 17.82
C ALA A 802 0.18 -28.66 16.69
N ILE A 803 -0.42 -27.95 15.74
CA ILE A 803 -1.05 -28.59 14.59
C ILE A 803 0.01 -29.10 13.61
N THR A 804 -0.27 -30.21 12.92
CA THR A 804 0.62 -30.79 11.90
C THR A 804 0.07 -30.58 10.49
N LEU A 805 0.85 -30.85 9.44
CA LEU A 805 0.46 -30.64 8.05
C LEU A 805 -0.61 -31.63 7.59
N GLY A 806 -1.50 -31.19 6.70
CA GLY A 806 -2.57 -32.03 6.13
C GLY A 806 -3.57 -32.46 7.19
N HIS A 807 -3.94 -31.54 8.08
CA HIS A 807 -4.75 -31.84 9.25
C HIS A 807 -6.26 -31.76 9.03
N HIS A 808 -6.73 -31.17 7.92
CA HIS A 808 -8.15 -31.06 7.56
C HIS A 808 -9.06 -30.45 8.64
N ARG A 809 -8.47 -29.69 9.57
CA ARG A 809 -9.19 -29.04 10.67
C ARG A 809 -9.62 -27.64 10.24
N THR A 810 -10.93 -27.42 10.21
CA THR A 810 -11.55 -26.17 9.72
C THR A 810 -12.42 -25.50 10.76
N GLU A 811 -12.53 -26.06 11.96
CA GLU A 811 -13.45 -25.62 13.01
C GLU A 811 -13.10 -24.26 13.65
N ASN A 812 -11.92 -23.69 13.34
CA ASN A 812 -11.62 -22.30 13.70
C ASN A 812 -10.60 -21.69 12.73
N ALA A 813 -10.59 -20.36 12.67
CA ALA A 813 -9.74 -19.59 11.75
C ALA A 813 -8.22 -19.73 12.03
N VAL A 814 -7.81 -20.16 13.22
CA VAL A 814 -6.39 -20.42 13.54
C VAL A 814 -5.93 -21.71 12.85
N LEU A 815 -6.82 -22.70 12.72
CA LEU A 815 -6.54 -23.98 12.08
C LEU A 815 -6.84 -23.98 10.58
N LYS A 816 -7.93 -23.33 10.15
CA LYS A 816 -8.35 -23.31 8.74
C LYS A 816 -7.24 -22.70 7.88
N HIS A 817 -6.67 -23.50 6.97
CA HIS A 817 -5.64 -23.03 6.04
C HIS A 817 -5.84 -23.64 4.64
N PRO A 818 -5.87 -22.83 3.56
CA PRO A 818 -6.13 -23.27 2.18
C PRO A 818 -5.04 -24.14 1.54
N TYR A 819 -4.01 -24.52 2.31
CA TYR A 819 -2.85 -25.25 1.81
C TYR A 819 -2.30 -26.17 2.90
N PHE A 820 -1.70 -25.63 3.97
CA PHE A 820 -1.10 -26.43 5.05
C PHE A 820 -2.09 -27.36 5.78
N GLY A 821 -3.40 -27.05 5.73
CA GLY A 821 -4.46 -27.89 6.31
C GLY A 821 -5.12 -28.85 5.32
N THR A 822 -4.67 -28.95 4.07
CA THR A 822 -5.34 -29.71 3.00
C THR A 822 -4.43 -30.75 2.38
N ASP A 823 -4.95 -31.60 1.49
CA ASP A 823 -4.14 -32.55 0.72
C ASP A 823 -3.12 -31.87 -0.22
N LEU A 824 -3.27 -30.57 -0.51
CA LEU A 824 -2.35 -29.84 -1.38
C LEU A 824 -0.91 -29.86 -0.82
N VAL A 825 -0.76 -29.66 0.49
CA VAL A 825 0.56 -29.71 1.13
C VAL A 825 1.14 -31.11 1.11
N LEU A 826 0.30 -32.14 1.26
CA LEU A 826 0.72 -33.55 1.24
C LEU A 826 1.17 -33.95 -0.16
N LYS A 827 0.39 -33.55 -1.17
CA LYS A 827 0.70 -33.78 -2.58
C LYS A 827 2.00 -33.10 -2.98
N ASP A 828 2.21 -31.85 -2.60
CA ASP A 828 3.46 -31.14 -2.90
C ASP A 828 4.67 -31.77 -2.22
N LEU A 829 4.54 -32.25 -0.98
CA LEU A 829 5.61 -32.98 -0.27
C LEU A 829 5.92 -34.34 -0.91
N GLU A 830 4.89 -35.08 -1.33
CA GLU A 830 5.04 -36.36 -2.03
C GLU A 830 5.64 -36.19 -3.43
N GLU A 831 5.23 -35.17 -4.18
CA GLU A 831 5.82 -34.81 -5.47
C GLU A 831 7.26 -34.31 -5.33
N ARG A 832 7.57 -33.59 -4.24
CA ARG A 832 8.90 -33.05 -3.94
C ARG A 832 9.95 -34.14 -3.75
N ASP A 833 9.68 -35.07 -2.84
CA ASP A 833 10.57 -36.19 -2.53
C ASP A 833 9.75 -37.47 -2.29
N PRO A 834 9.37 -38.19 -3.37
CA PRO A 834 8.53 -39.38 -3.25
C PRO A 834 9.16 -40.46 -2.36
N GLN A 835 10.49 -40.62 -2.44
CA GLN A 835 11.20 -41.63 -1.65
C GLN A 835 11.34 -41.21 -0.19
N GLY A 836 11.61 -39.94 0.09
CA GLY A 836 11.64 -39.36 1.44
C GLY A 836 10.27 -39.41 2.10
N TYR A 837 9.20 -39.02 1.39
CA TYR A 837 7.82 -39.12 1.87
C TYR A 837 7.44 -40.57 2.17
N PHE A 838 7.77 -41.51 1.27
CA PHE A 838 7.54 -42.95 1.50
C PHE A 838 8.33 -43.48 2.71
N ASN A 839 9.59 -43.08 2.87
CA ASN A 839 10.43 -43.45 4.01
C ASN A 839 10.05 -42.70 5.31
N GLY A 840 9.22 -41.66 5.19
CA GLY A 840 8.70 -40.81 6.27
C GLY A 840 9.71 -39.82 6.86
N TYR A 841 10.66 -39.36 6.05
CA TYR A 841 11.55 -38.24 6.36
C TYR A 841 11.88 -37.47 5.08
N ILE A 842 11.59 -36.17 5.08
CA ILE A 842 11.94 -35.25 3.99
C ILE A 842 12.89 -34.20 4.54
N TYR A 843 14.02 -33.99 3.85
CA TYR A 843 14.95 -32.91 4.14
C TYR A 843 14.91 -31.87 3.02
N ILE A 844 14.72 -30.59 3.39
CA ILE A 844 14.58 -29.47 2.46
C ILE A 844 15.71 -28.47 2.71
N ASP A 845 16.66 -28.38 1.77
CA ASP A 845 17.77 -27.41 1.77
C ASP A 845 17.63 -26.34 0.67
N ASP A 846 16.76 -26.56 -0.31
CA ASP A 846 16.47 -25.69 -1.45
C ASP A 846 15.09 -25.02 -1.32
N PHE A 847 14.96 -24.17 -0.29
CA PHE A 847 13.78 -23.32 -0.13
C PHE A 847 14.02 -21.93 -0.71
N ASP A 848 13.25 -21.53 -1.72
CA ASP A 848 13.32 -20.19 -2.28
C ASP A 848 12.02 -19.38 -2.03
N PRO A 849 12.03 -18.46 -1.06
CA PRO A 849 10.87 -17.61 -0.78
C PRO A 849 10.37 -16.77 -1.97
N ARG A 850 11.17 -16.61 -3.05
CA ARG A 850 10.73 -15.92 -4.30
C ARG A 850 9.59 -16.63 -5.01
N GLN A 851 9.45 -17.93 -4.78
CA GLN A 851 8.54 -18.77 -5.54
C GLN A 851 7.20 -18.97 -4.83
N LEU A 852 7.05 -18.40 -3.63
CA LEU A 852 5.82 -18.46 -2.86
C LEU A 852 4.72 -17.69 -3.58
N GLN A 853 3.57 -18.34 -3.68
CA GLN A 853 2.31 -17.82 -4.18
C GLN A 853 1.36 -17.71 -2.99
N TYR A 854 0.54 -16.68 -3.03
CA TYR A 854 -0.46 -16.41 -2.01
C TYR A 854 -1.82 -16.29 -2.67
N ASP A 855 -2.86 -16.68 -1.95
CA ASP A 855 -4.22 -16.33 -2.31
C ASP A 855 -4.52 -14.85 -1.98
N GLU A 856 -5.74 -14.42 -2.29
CA GLU A 856 -6.26 -13.08 -2.01
C GLU A 856 -6.21 -12.70 -0.53
N ASN A 857 -6.32 -13.69 0.36
CA ASN A 857 -6.24 -13.58 1.81
C ASN A 857 -4.80 -13.59 2.35
N GLN A 858 -3.81 -13.56 1.45
CA GLN A 858 -2.37 -13.62 1.74
C GLN A 858 -1.94 -14.95 2.40
N CYS A 859 -2.73 -16.02 2.28
CA CYS A 859 -2.35 -17.36 2.73
C CYS A 859 -1.44 -18.02 1.69
N CYS A 860 -0.37 -18.66 2.15
CA CYS A 860 0.61 -19.29 1.24
C CYS A 860 0.02 -20.57 0.62
N ILE A 861 -0.03 -20.67 -0.72
CA ILE A 861 -0.70 -21.78 -1.42
C ILE A 861 0.23 -22.80 -2.09
N ASN A 862 1.55 -22.65 -1.97
CA ASN A 862 2.51 -23.52 -2.67
C ASN A 862 3.85 -23.73 -1.93
N TYR A 863 3.84 -23.69 -0.59
CA TYR A 863 5.06 -23.59 0.20
C TYR A 863 6.10 -24.70 -0.05
N TYR A 864 5.66 -25.94 -0.27
CA TYR A 864 6.57 -27.08 -0.50
C TYR A 864 6.69 -27.51 -1.97
N LYS A 865 6.00 -26.83 -2.90
CA LYS A 865 5.93 -27.20 -4.32
C LYS A 865 7.28 -27.08 -5.02
N ILE A 866 7.67 -28.11 -5.78
CA ILE A 866 8.79 -28.02 -6.75
C ILE A 866 8.25 -27.54 -8.10
N LYS A 867 8.93 -26.60 -8.77
CA LYS A 867 8.75 -26.36 -10.22
C LYS A 867 9.89 -26.99 -11.02
N SER A 868 9.53 -27.70 -12.09
CA SER A 868 10.47 -28.21 -13.08
C SER A 868 11.12 -27.04 -13.85
N ASN A 869 12.45 -26.97 -13.84
CA ASN A 869 13.21 -26.08 -14.71
C ASN A 869 13.11 -26.56 -16.17
N THR A 870 11.99 -26.32 -16.85
CA THR A 870 11.93 -26.41 -18.31
C THR A 870 12.36 -25.09 -18.92
N THR A 871 13.68 -24.88 -18.97
CA THR A 871 14.30 -23.99 -19.96
C THR A 871 15.69 -24.51 -20.32
N THR A 872 15.74 -25.71 -20.89
CA THR A 872 16.92 -26.22 -21.61
C THR A 872 16.65 -26.13 -23.11
N SER A 873 16.88 -24.95 -23.69
CA SER A 873 17.30 -24.87 -25.10
C SER A 873 18.05 -23.57 -25.33
N LEU A 874 19.16 -23.68 -26.07
CA LEU A 874 20.10 -22.62 -26.46
C LEU A 874 21.21 -22.33 -25.44
N TYR A 875 22.19 -23.22 -25.35
CA TYR A 875 23.60 -22.87 -25.59
C TYR A 875 24.40 -24.18 -25.82
N ASN A 876 24.43 -24.63 -27.07
CA ASN A 876 25.49 -25.49 -27.59
C ASN A 876 26.49 -24.57 -28.29
N ASN A 877 27.69 -24.43 -27.70
CA ASN A 877 29.00 -24.29 -28.36
C ASN A 877 30.01 -23.63 -27.41
N ASN A 878 30.86 -24.41 -26.75
CA ASN A 878 32.27 -24.53 -27.14
C ASN A 878 33.12 -25.24 -26.07
N ASN A 879 33.90 -26.20 -26.60
CA ASN A 879 35.23 -26.63 -26.18
C ASN A 879 35.41 -27.60 -24.99
N ASN A 880 35.58 -28.88 -25.38
CA ASN A 880 36.78 -29.73 -25.18
C ASN A 880 37.47 -29.73 -23.80
N ASN A 881 37.39 -30.87 -23.09
CA ASN A 881 38.48 -31.86 -23.11
C ASN A 881 38.18 -33.11 -22.26
N ASN A 882 38.47 -34.27 -22.88
CA ASN A 882 39.07 -35.50 -22.37
C ASN A 882 38.32 -36.45 -21.42
N ASN A 883 37.96 -37.58 -22.05
CA ASN A 883 38.40 -38.95 -21.76
C ASN A 883 37.61 -39.84 -20.77
N ASN A 884 36.93 -40.79 -21.42
CA ASN A 884 37.10 -42.24 -21.33
C ASN A 884 36.14 -43.08 -20.46
N ASN A 885 35.56 -44.05 -21.18
CA ASN A 885 35.16 -45.41 -20.79
C ASN A 885 33.76 -45.58 -20.16
N ILE A 886 32.97 -46.62 -20.46
CA ILE A 886 32.95 -47.73 -21.44
C ILE A 886 31.54 -48.36 -21.30
N GLU A 887 30.97 -48.73 -22.44
CA GLU A 887 30.08 -49.89 -22.70
C GLU A 887 28.70 -50.12 -22.02
N ILE A 888 27.65 -49.95 -22.85
CA ILE A 888 26.83 -51.01 -23.53
C ILE A 888 25.82 -51.87 -22.72
N ASN A 889 24.63 -51.99 -23.36
CA ASN A 889 23.57 -53.04 -23.32
C ASN A 889 22.50 -52.97 -22.21
N GLU A 890 21.22 -53.23 -22.46
CA GLU A 890 20.41 -53.46 -23.68
C GLU A 890 18.93 -53.45 -23.22
N LYS A 891 18.03 -53.10 -24.16
CA LYS A 891 16.59 -53.39 -24.33
C LYS A 891 15.90 -54.26 -23.25
N VAL A 892 14.63 -53.99 -22.92
CA VAL A 892 13.47 -54.59 -23.63
C VAL A 892 12.16 -53.83 -23.35
N ASN A 893 11.38 -53.62 -24.42
CA ASN A 893 9.99 -53.20 -24.48
C ASN A 893 9.05 -54.07 -23.62
N THR A 894 8.02 -53.48 -23.01
CA THR A 894 6.62 -53.83 -23.36
C THR A 894 5.61 -52.82 -22.80
N THR A 895 4.84 -52.27 -23.74
CA THR A 895 3.54 -51.61 -23.59
C THR A 895 2.51 -52.55 -22.94
N ILE A 896 1.56 -51.99 -22.17
CA ILE A 896 0.09 -52.18 -22.31
C ILE A 896 -0.63 -51.54 -21.09
N ASN A 897 -1.26 -50.38 -21.33
CA ASN A 897 -2.67 -50.01 -21.06
C ASN A 897 -3.49 -51.02 -20.22
N LEU A 898 -4.40 -50.69 -19.29
CA LEU A 898 -5.35 -49.58 -19.15
C LEU A 898 -6.18 -49.87 -17.88
N THR A 899 -6.87 -48.86 -17.32
CA THR A 899 -7.98 -48.89 -16.32
C THR A 899 -7.60 -49.26 -14.87
N CYS A 900 -8.00 -48.53 -13.82
CA CYS A 900 -8.96 -47.42 -13.63
C CYS A 900 -8.29 -46.21 -12.96
#